data_AF-A0A4Q5X9T2-F1
#
_entry.id   AF-A0A4Q5X9T2-F1
#
_cell.length_a   1.000
_cell.length_b   1.000
_cell.length_c   1.000
_cell.angle_alpha   90.00
_cell.angle_beta   90.00
_cell.angle_gamma   90.00
#
_symmetry.space_group_name_H-M   'P 1'
#
loop_
_entity.id
_entity.type
_entity.pdbx_description
1 polymer ?
#
loop_
_entity_poly.entity_id
_entity_poly.type
_entity_poly.pdbx_seq_one_letter_code
_entity_poly.pdbx_strand_id
1 'polypeptide(L)'
;MGRRRRRAEPVLARRQARQRRRGVVRVRPRAGRLPLRRRRAGRSVPGALRFFRGHGSGHRGRFGPGDRGGPGRERRLLGPCAPHPARGDDGGAAQPPRRLPRRANAGSPEPAAPGRSALLMFVVFEGIDGSGKTTISNRVAAALTAEGLSVKHLRAEGKFVSPVSEGIREFGRNSQNWDLSWQAEFLLYVARDVQLIHEALRPALADHDLVLADRFLYTPEVLGRHGRRLPESFTRPILSAAADGLEPDLVILVDVDPTFARARRKLRKLSEQQAKPPSRKGLSGVGLQQRLRRGYLEMASEHPERWVVLENEDALERSVERAVGLIRAAHREGASRAIARFRAETKLARSTTPVSTTKEALSAFLKVVDDVSDREPRVAAYLLGGMFGPQVDERRQALYERAPDAVLAASRDLPDPASFELRRRARREHPGLSLRSLGLALRSPGGWELWEELAELAPADALLCLTAVDDERAWRARERFYEASPALAELAIASLVGIGSARAEQLRSRLFEERGRELSLGYDVSRALARSVTGLGDEAAWRFRRAARPAAPVAALASLVGVSDTESWSWRTEALRRAPKVVMATLRERTEEAAWRLRQSVVADCKEALDGLQGVDSEPAWALREASQDVWPSTVVKTLGRLADGPRGDALLERQLQKYPDNVSLLKHVSSIALGLHRLDLNPDESS
;
A
#
# COMPACT_ATOMS: atom_id res chain seq x y z
N MET A 1 40.38 4.45 -66.89
CA MET A 1 40.47 5.59 -65.96
C MET A 1 39.14 6.35 -65.93
N GLY A 2 38.60 6.64 -64.73
CA GLY A 2 37.64 7.73 -64.52
C GLY A 2 36.14 7.50 -64.75
N ARG A 3 35.50 6.54 -64.04
CA ARG A 3 34.03 6.54 -63.88
C ARG A 3 33.65 7.47 -62.71
N ARG A 4 32.89 8.55 -62.95
CA ARG A 4 32.07 9.20 -61.91
C ARG A 4 30.63 9.35 -62.41
N ARG A 5 29.74 8.62 -61.73
CA ARG A 5 28.33 8.44 -62.05
C ARG A 5 27.50 9.65 -61.59
N ARG A 6 26.50 9.96 -62.42
CA ARG A 6 25.47 10.98 -62.28
C ARG A 6 24.65 10.79 -60.99
N ARG A 7 24.40 11.88 -60.27
CA ARG A 7 23.35 12.00 -59.24
C ARG A 7 22.07 12.49 -59.90
N ALA A 8 20.96 11.83 -59.59
CA ALA A 8 19.60 12.33 -59.80
C ALA A 8 18.88 12.24 -58.45
N GLU A 9 18.28 13.35 -58.01
CA GLU A 9 17.28 13.37 -56.93
C GLU A 9 15.98 12.69 -57.37
N PRO A 10 15.14 12.25 -56.42
CA PRO A 10 13.77 12.75 -56.47
C PRO A 10 13.06 12.96 -55.12
N VAL A 11 12.40 14.12 -55.01
CA VAL A 11 10.97 14.36 -54.69
C VAL A 11 10.21 13.27 -53.91
N LEU A 12 9.76 13.59 -52.69
CA LEU A 12 8.58 12.96 -52.06
C LEU A 12 7.98 13.84 -50.94
N ALA A 13 7.27 14.89 -51.37
CA ALA A 13 6.20 15.50 -50.58
C ALA A 13 4.86 15.09 -51.19
N ARG A 14 3.87 14.81 -50.33
CA ARG A 14 2.46 14.47 -50.64
C ARG A 14 2.15 13.01 -51.02
N ARG A 15 2.02 12.15 -50.01
CA ARG A 15 1.02 11.05 -49.98
C ARG A 15 0.90 10.43 -48.57
N GLN A 16 0.43 11.22 -47.60
CA GLN A 16 -0.11 10.70 -46.32
C GLN A 16 -1.53 11.20 -46.07
N ALA A 17 -2.31 11.31 -47.15
CA ALA A 17 -3.76 11.52 -47.11
C ALA A 17 -4.44 10.32 -47.77
N ARG A 18 -4.50 9.18 -47.06
CA ARG A 18 -5.41 8.04 -47.33
C ARG A 18 -5.16 6.91 -46.31
N GLN A 19 -5.61 7.11 -45.07
CA GLN A 19 -6.01 6.02 -44.14
C GLN A 19 -6.60 6.61 -42.84
N ARG A 20 -7.56 7.53 -42.99
CA ARG A 20 -8.45 7.97 -41.89
C ARG A 20 -9.89 7.91 -42.37
N ARG A 21 -10.40 6.69 -42.57
CA ARG A 21 -11.85 6.39 -42.63
C ARG A 21 -12.06 4.92 -42.26
N ARG A 22 -12.52 4.67 -41.02
CA ARG A 22 -13.53 3.67 -40.64
C ARG A 22 -13.69 3.64 -39.11
N GLY A 23 -14.93 3.82 -38.64
CA GLY A 23 -15.40 3.31 -37.34
C GLY A 23 -15.42 4.26 -36.14
N VAL A 24 -16.26 5.32 -36.15
CA VAL A 24 -16.73 5.95 -34.90
C VAL A 24 -18.20 5.57 -34.71
N VAL A 25 -18.46 4.65 -33.77
CA VAL A 25 -19.80 4.38 -33.24
C VAL A 25 -20.16 5.54 -32.31
N ARG A 26 -21.17 6.33 -32.70
CA ARG A 26 -21.74 7.40 -31.86
C ARG A 26 -22.56 6.77 -30.72
N VAL A 27 -22.05 6.83 -29.50
CA VAL A 27 -22.85 6.63 -28.29
C VAL A 27 -23.45 7.98 -27.89
N ARG A 28 -24.78 8.11 -27.97
CA ARG A 28 -25.54 9.27 -27.45
C ARG A 28 -25.58 9.22 -25.92
N PRO A 29 -25.33 10.32 -25.19
CA PRO A 29 -25.62 10.38 -23.76
C PRO A 29 -27.14 10.59 -23.56
N ARG A 30 -27.81 9.62 -22.92
CA ARG A 30 -29.17 9.79 -22.39
C ARG A 30 -29.10 10.65 -21.13
N ALA A 31 -29.47 11.92 -21.24
CA ALA A 31 -29.83 12.76 -20.12
C ALA A 31 -31.23 12.38 -19.62
N GLY A 32 -31.31 11.62 -18.52
CA GLY A 32 -32.54 11.40 -17.76
C GLY A 32 -32.61 12.37 -16.58
N ARG A 33 -33.10 13.60 -16.83
CA ARG A 33 -33.55 14.51 -15.77
C ARG A 33 -34.95 14.09 -15.35
N LEU A 34 -35.11 13.61 -14.12
CA LEU A 34 -36.43 13.49 -13.48
C LEU A 34 -36.85 14.87 -12.94
N PRO A 35 -38.12 15.31 -13.13
CA PRO A 35 -38.56 16.63 -12.72
C PRO A 35 -38.94 16.65 -11.23
N LEU A 36 -38.32 17.57 -10.48
CA LEU A 36 -38.78 17.98 -9.15
C LEU A 36 -40.11 18.72 -9.29
N ARG A 37 -41.21 18.08 -8.88
CA ARG A 37 -42.50 18.75 -8.69
C ARG A 37 -42.45 19.65 -7.46
N ARG A 38 -42.62 20.96 -7.69
CA ARG A 38 -43.03 21.93 -6.67
C ARG A 38 -44.44 21.59 -6.17
N ARG A 39 -44.62 21.49 -4.85
CA ARG A 39 -45.89 21.80 -4.18
C ARG A 39 -45.61 22.72 -2.99
N ARG A 40 -46.33 23.84 -2.95
CA ARG A 40 -46.36 24.80 -1.85
C ARG A 40 -47.40 24.38 -0.80
N ALA A 41 -47.04 24.67 0.45
CA ALA A 41 -47.84 25.11 1.61
C ALA A 41 -48.93 24.21 2.22
N GLY A 42 -48.82 24.02 3.55
CA GLY A 42 -49.98 24.00 4.45
C GLY A 42 -49.96 23.00 5.61
N ARG A 43 -49.80 23.52 6.84
CA ARG A 43 -50.32 23.04 8.16
C ARG A 43 -49.51 22.04 9.03
N SER A 44 -48.76 22.56 10.02
CA SER A 44 -49.00 22.55 11.50
C SER A 44 -49.64 21.29 12.14
N VAL A 45 -49.24 20.64 13.27
CA VAL A 45 -48.25 20.76 14.40
C VAL A 45 -48.17 19.36 15.15
N PRO A 46 -47.67 19.17 16.41
CA PRO A 46 -46.29 18.90 16.92
C PRO A 46 -46.05 17.51 17.60
N GLY A 47 -44.79 17.22 17.98
CA GLY A 47 -44.47 16.33 19.11
C GLY A 47 -42.98 16.15 19.45
N ALA A 48 -42.50 16.88 20.46
CA ALA A 48 -41.44 16.62 21.47
C ALA A 48 -40.03 16.12 21.03
N LEU A 49 -38.87 16.52 21.57
CA LEU A 49 -38.48 16.97 22.92
C LEU A 49 -37.37 18.04 22.88
N ARG A 50 -37.40 18.94 23.86
CA ARG A 50 -36.39 19.95 24.20
C ARG A 50 -35.22 19.35 25.00
N PHE A 51 -34.01 19.87 24.81
CA PHE A 51 -32.99 19.97 25.87
C PHE A 51 -32.72 21.45 26.17
N PHE A 52 -32.88 21.82 27.43
CA PHE A 52 -32.67 23.17 27.97
C PHE A 52 -31.21 23.36 28.39
N ARG A 53 -30.67 24.55 28.07
CA ARG A 53 -29.55 25.17 28.79
C ARG A 53 -30.10 25.91 30.02
N GLY A 54 -29.33 25.93 31.10
CA GLY A 54 -29.55 26.83 32.24
C GLY A 54 -28.26 27.03 33.03
N HIS A 55 -27.76 28.27 33.04
CA HIS A 55 -26.75 28.78 33.97
C HIS A 55 -27.44 29.30 35.25
N GLY A 56 -26.72 29.31 36.37
CA GLY A 56 -26.97 30.25 37.47
C GLY A 56 -26.53 29.77 38.87
N SER A 57 -25.46 30.39 39.39
CA SER A 57 -25.20 30.81 40.80
C SER A 57 -25.75 29.97 41.97
N GLY A 58 -25.02 29.60 43.03
CA GLY A 58 -23.79 30.11 43.63
C GLY A 58 -23.99 30.18 45.15
N HIS A 59 -23.12 29.58 45.97
CA HIS A 59 -22.70 30.10 47.27
C HIS A 59 -21.65 29.21 47.98
N ARG A 60 -20.50 29.86 48.25
CA ARG A 60 -19.60 29.81 49.43
C ARG A 60 -19.53 28.55 50.31
N GLY A 61 -18.30 28.09 50.51
CA GLY A 61 -17.86 27.34 51.70
C GLY A 61 -16.38 26.98 51.62
N ARG A 62 -15.55 27.60 52.48
CA ARG A 62 -14.09 27.51 52.58
C ARG A 62 -13.60 26.26 53.35
N PHE A 63 -12.26 26.12 53.38
CA PHE A 63 -11.38 25.23 54.15
C PHE A 63 -11.18 23.85 53.49
N GLY A 64 -9.99 23.33 53.27
CA GLY A 64 -8.65 23.60 53.79
C GLY A 64 -7.97 22.24 54.04
N PRO A 65 -6.65 22.07 53.88
CA PRO A 65 -6.05 20.87 53.32
C PRO A 65 -5.35 19.95 54.34
N GLY A 66 -5.00 18.74 53.89
CA GLY A 66 -4.02 17.86 54.54
C GLY A 66 -4.49 16.41 54.66
N ASP A 67 -3.65 15.41 54.85
CA ASP A 67 -2.23 15.21 54.58
C ASP A 67 -2.05 13.68 54.72
N ARG A 68 -1.06 13.10 54.03
CA ARG A 68 -0.36 11.82 54.34
C ARG A 68 -1.14 10.50 54.53
N GLY A 69 -0.53 9.42 54.02
CA GLY A 69 -0.62 8.11 54.68
C GLY A 69 -0.66 6.94 53.71
N GLY A 70 0.51 6.37 53.41
CA GLY A 70 0.65 5.09 52.70
C GLY A 70 0.30 3.87 53.57
N PRO A 71 0.97 2.73 53.35
CA PRO A 71 0.38 1.58 52.66
C PRO A 71 0.20 0.36 53.57
N GLY A 72 -0.59 -0.65 53.16
CA GLY A 72 -0.57 -1.93 53.88
C GLY A 72 -1.53 -3.03 53.44
N ARG A 73 -0.94 -4.05 52.83
CA ARG A 73 -1.12 -5.51 53.07
C ARG A 73 -2.30 -6.27 52.44
N GLU A 74 -1.90 -7.12 51.51
CA GLU A 74 -2.18 -8.57 51.37
C GLU A 74 -3.22 -9.23 52.29
N ARG A 75 -4.13 -10.00 51.70
CA ARG A 75 -4.30 -11.46 51.96
C ARG A 75 -5.28 -12.13 50.98
N ARG A 76 -4.72 -12.91 50.06
CA ARG A 76 -5.00 -14.33 49.75
C ARG A 76 -6.26 -14.97 50.39
N LEU A 77 -7.16 -15.56 49.58
CA LEU A 77 -7.41 -17.02 49.44
C LEU A 77 -8.77 -17.38 48.80
N LEU A 78 -8.69 -18.16 47.72
CA LEU A 78 -9.47 -19.36 47.33
C LEU A 78 -10.97 -19.51 47.71
N GLY A 79 -11.77 -19.79 46.68
CA GLY A 79 -12.57 -21.03 46.66
C GLY A 79 -14.08 -20.88 46.46
N PRO A 80 -14.75 -21.88 45.84
CA PRO A 80 -15.91 -21.68 44.98
C PRO A 80 -17.23 -22.23 45.55
N CYS A 81 -18.37 -21.81 44.99
CA CYS A 81 -19.67 -22.48 45.21
C CYS A 81 -20.32 -22.88 43.88
N ALA A 82 -20.66 -24.16 43.80
CA ALA A 82 -21.64 -24.75 42.89
C ALA A 82 -22.90 -25.15 43.73
N PRO A 83 -23.87 -25.95 43.23
CA PRO A 83 -25.16 -25.47 42.71
C PRO A 83 -26.39 -26.16 43.36
N HIS A 84 -27.64 -25.72 43.09
CA HIS A 84 -28.89 -26.50 43.29
C HIS A 84 -30.16 -25.72 42.87
N PRO A 85 -31.36 -26.33 42.76
CA PRO A 85 -31.75 -27.59 42.10
C PRO A 85 -33.05 -27.46 41.26
N ALA A 86 -33.53 -28.59 40.71
CA ALA A 86 -34.79 -28.72 39.95
C ALA A 86 -35.94 -29.31 40.78
N ARG A 87 -37.20 -28.91 40.50
CA ARG A 87 -38.43 -29.74 40.25
C ARG A 87 -39.74 -28.98 40.59
N GLY A 88 -40.78 -29.24 39.80
CA GLY A 88 -42.19 -29.04 40.17
C GLY A 88 -43.11 -28.59 39.03
N ASP A 89 -43.95 -29.50 38.53
CA ASP A 89 -44.98 -29.35 37.48
C ASP A 89 -46.08 -28.33 37.82
N ASP A 90 -46.69 -27.74 36.78
CA ASP A 90 -48.14 -27.60 36.66
C ASP A 90 -48.57 -27.38 35.21
N GLY A 91 -49.61 -28.11 34.80
CA GLY A 91 -50.08 -28.23 33.42
C GLY A 91 -51.01 -27.10 32.95
N GLY A 92 -50.98 -26.85 31.64
CA GLY A 92 -51.91 -25.96 30.94
C GLY A 92 -51.78 -26.13 29.44
N ALA A 93 -52.82 -26.70 28.82
CA ALA A 93 -52.86 -27.14 27.43
C ALA A 93 -52.71 -26.01 26.38
N ALA A 94 -51.89 -26.24 25.34
CA ALA A 94 -51.93 -25.49 24.09
C ALA A 94 -51.59 -26.40 22.88
N GLN A 95 -52.39 -26.26 21.83
CA GLN A 95 -52.54 -27.11 20.65
C GLN A 95 -51.28 -27.20 19.75
N PRO A 96 -51.08 -28.31 18.99
CA PRO A 96 -49.99 -28.41 18.03
C PRO A 96 -50.26 -27.59 16.76
N PRO A 97 -49.23 -27.04 16.09
CA PRO A 97 -49.42 -26.24 14.89
C PRO A 97 -49.89 -27.10 13.70
N ARG A 98 -50.81 -26.51 12.93
CA ARG A 98 -51.48 -27.09 11.75
C ARG A 98 -50.48 -27.50 10.66
N ARG A 99 -50.66 -28.73 10.17
CA ARG A 99 -50.05 -29.25 8.92
C ARG A 99 -50.49 -28.40 7.72
N LEU A 100 -49.53 -27.91 6.94
CA LEU A 100 -49.78 -27.37 5.60
C LEU A 100 -50.04 -28.52 4.61
N PRO A 101 -50.90 -28.33 3.59
CA PRO A 101 -51.33 -29.41 2.70
C PRO A 101 -50.21 -29.85 1.75
N ARG A 102 -50.06 -31.17 1.61
CA ARG A 102 -49.27 -31.83 0.57
C ARG A 102 -49.81 -31.42 -0.81
N ARG A 103 -48.98 -30.75 -1.62
CA ARG A 103 -49.17 -30.73 -3.08
C ARG A 103 -48.66 -32.05 -3.65
N ALA A 104 -49.52 -32.73 -4.39
CA ALA A 104 -49.23 -33.93 -5.15
C ALA A 104 -48.38 -33.61 -6.41
N ASN A 105 -47.60 -34.61 -6.80
CA ASN A 105 -46.66 -34.68 -7.92
C ASN A 105 -47.15 -34.12 -9.27
N ALA A 106 -46.24 -33.46 -9.98
CA ALA A 106 -46.09 -33.59 -11.43
C ALA A 106 -44.63 -33.26 -11.83
N GLY A 107 -43.92 -34.24 -12.39
CA GLY A 107 -42.60 -34.08 -13.02
C GLY A 107 -41.46 -34.77 -12.28
N SER A 108 -41.29 -36.07 -12.53
CA SER A 108 -40.05 -36.80 -12.21
C SER A 108 -38.86 -36.14 -12.93
N PRO A 109 -37.72 -35.84 -12.27
CA PRO A 109 -36.52 -35.51 -12.99
C PRO A 109 -36.01 -36.78 -13.70
N GLU A 110 -35.81 -36.68 -15.00
CA GLU A 110 -35.04 -37.65 -15.80
C GLU A 110 -33.72 -37.99 -15.09
N PRO A 111 -33.28 -39.27 -15.10
CA PRO A 111 -31.99 -39.62 -14.54
C PRO A 111 -30.88 -38.96 -15.38
N ALA A 112 -30.06 -38.14 -14.74
CA ALA A 112 -28.87 -37.57 -15.33
C ALA A 112 -27.97 -38.68 -15.93
N ALA A 113 -27.48 -38.44 -17.14
CA ALA A 113 -26.62 -39.35 -17.87
C ALA A 113 -25.41 -39.82 -17.04
N PRO A 114 -25.01 -41.10 -17.11
CA PRO A 114 -23.85 -41.60 -16.38
C PRO A 114 -22.57 -41.19 -17.10
N GLY A 115 -21.66 -40.49 -16.40
CA GLY A 115 -20.29 -40.29 -16.89
C GLY A 115 -19.63 -38.93 -16.60
N ARG A 116 -19.66 -38.43 -15.36
CA ARG A 116 -18.72 -37.38 -14.93
C ARG A 116 -18.06 -37.78 -13.61
N SER A 117 -16.97 -38.53 -13.70
CA SER A 117 -15.98 -38.66 -12.63
C SER A 117 -14.90 -37.56 -12.75
N ALA A 118 -15.32 -36.31 -12.98
CA ALA A 118 -14.43 -35.17 -12.83
C ALA A 118 -14.56 -34.70 -11.39
N LEU A 119 -13.51 -34.87 -10.59
CA LEU A 119 -13.46 -34.34 -9.23
C LEU A 119 -13.58 -32.82 -9.33
N LEU A 120 -14.74 -32.28 -8.91
CA LEU A 120 -14.94 -30.85 -8.70
C LEU A 120 -13.81 -30.36 -7.79
N MET A 121 -13.04 -29.37 -8.25
CA MET A 121 -11.85 -28.91 -7.54
C MET A 121 -11.93 -27.41 -7.25
N PHE A 122 -11.71 -27.04 -5.99
CA PHE A 122 -11.62 -25.65 -5.53
C PHE A 122 -10.17 -25.28 -5.16
N VAL A 123 -9.60 -24.33 -5.90
CA VAL A 123 -8.22 -23.85 -5.71
C VAL A 123 -8.20 -22.38 -5.31
N VAL A 124 -7.45 -22.06 -4.26
CA VAL A 124 -7.26 -20.69 -3.79
C VAL A 124 -5.81 -20.24 -3.99
N PHE A 125 -5.63 -19.05 -4.53
CA PHE A 125 -4.34 -18.35 -4.56
C PHE A 125 -4.27 -17.33 -3.43
N GLU A 126 -3.28 -17.47 -2.56
CA GLU A 126 -3.01 -16.53 -1.46
C GLU A 126 -1.65 -15.85 -1.61
N GLY A 127 -1.44 -14.77 -0.86
CA GLY A 127 -0.17 -14.06 -0.81
C GLY A 127 -0.29 -12.55 -0.57
N ILE A 128 0.86 -11.93 -0.32
CA ILE A 128 0.95 -10.50 0.00
C ILE A 128 0.58 -9.60 -1.18
N ASP A 129 0.34 -8.31 -0.91
CA ASP A 129 0.04 -7.36 -1.98
C ASP A 129 1.31 -7.07 -2.80
N GLY A 130 1.26 -7.40 -4.11
CA GLY A 130 2.43 -7.31 -5.00
C GLY A 130 3.09 -8.65 -5.31
N SER A 131 2.58 -9.76 -4.76
CA SER A 131 3.12 -11.10 -5.02
C SER A 131 2.93 -11.64 -6.43
N GLY A 132 2.11 -11.00 -7.27
CA GLY A 132 1.82 -11.50 -8.62
C GLY A 132 0.66 -12.50 -8.71
N LYS A 133 0.05 -12.88 -7.57
CA LYS A 133 -1.06 -13.85 -7.51
C LYS A 133 -2.18 -13.62 -8.53
N THR A 134 -2.67 -12.38 -8.68
CA THR A 134 -3.75 -12.07 -9.63
C THR A 134 -3.32 -12.30 -11.08
N THR A 135 -2.06 -12.02 -11.41
CA THR A 135 -1.51 -12.28 -12.75
C THR A 135 -1.37 -13.77 -12.99
N ILE A 136 -0.82 -14.50 -12.01
CA ILE A 136 -0.63 -15.96 -12.09
C ILE A 136 -1.99 -16.66 -12.20
N SER A 137 -2.95 -16.37 -11.31
CA SER A 137 -4.26 -17.03 -11.29
C SER A 137 -5.04 -16.79 -12.59
N ASN A 138 -4.97 -15.59 -13.17
CA ASN A 138 -5.58 -15.31 -14.48
C ASN A 138 -4.94 -16.12 -15.61
N ARG A 139 -3.60 -16.20 -15.66
CA ARG A 139 -2.88 -16.96 -16.70
C ARG A 139 -3.10 -18.47 -16.55
N VAL A 140 -3.10 -18.97 -15.32
CA VAL A 140 -3.46 -20.36 -15.00
C VAL A 140 -4.88 -20.68 -15.46
N ALA A 141 -5.85 -19.82 -15.15
CA ALA A 141 -7.23 -20.00 -15.58
C ALA A 141 -7.34 -20.09 -17.11
N ALA A 142 -6.67 -19.17 -17.82
CA ALA A 142 -6.66 -19.15 -19.28
C ALA A 142 -6.01 -20.41 -19.88
N ALA A 143 -4.87 -20.86 -19.34
CA ALA A 143 -4.17 -22.05 -19.81
C ALA A 143 -5.03 -23.32 -19.62
N LEU A 144 -5.59 -23.52 -18.43
CA LEU A 144 -6.44 -24.68 -18.13
C LEU A 144 -7.76 -24.69 -18.92
N THR A 145 -8.31 -23.50 -19.20
CA THR A 145 -9.48 -23.37 -20.10
C THR A 145 -9.13 -23.76 -21.53
N ALA A 146 -7.96 -23.34 -22.02
CA ALA A 146 -7.49 -23.71 -23.36
C ALA A 146 -7.22 -25.22 -23.51
N GLU A 147 -6.98 -25.92 -22.40
CA GLU A 147 -6.88 -27.38 -22.32
C GLU A 147 -8.24 -28.10 -22.25
N GLY A 148 -9.35 -27.36 -22.28
CA GLY A 148 -10.71 -27.90 -22.32
C GLY A 148 -11.39 -28.12 -20.96
N LEU A 149 -10.77 -27.72 -19.85
CA LEU A 149 -11.41 -27.77 -18.53
C LEU A 149 -12.47 -26.69 -18.38
N SER A 150 -13.60 -27.02 -17.73
CA SER A 150 -14.58 -26.00 -17.32
C SER A 150 -14.05 -25.23 -16.11
N VAL A 151 -13.43 -24.07 -16.34
CA VAL A 151 -12.79 -23.25 -15.30
C VAL A 151 -13.61 -22.00 -14.98
N LYS A 152 -13.92 -21.79 -13.69
CA LYS A 152 -14.46 -20.52 -13.19
C LYS A 152 -13.45 -19.81 -12.31
N HIS A 153 -13.03 -18.60 -12.70
CA HIS A 153 -12.23 -17.73 -11.85
C HIS A 153 -13.12 -16.65 -11.20
N LEU A 154 -13.29 -16.72 -9.88
CA LEU A 154 -14.21 -15.85 -9.13
C LEU A 154 -13.81 -14.38 -9.08
N ARG A 155 -12.56 -14.08 -9.44
CA ARG A 155 -11.99 -12.74 -9.40
C ARG A 155 -11.08 -12.47 -10.61
N ALA A 156 -11.59 -12.82 -11.80
CA ALA A 156 -10.93 -12.53 -13.05
C ALA A 156 -10.55 -11.05 -13.15
N GLU A 157 -9.36 -10.76 -13.68
CA GLU A 157 -8.80 -9.41 -13.78
C GLU A 157 -8.66 -8.67 -12.43
N GLY A 158 -8.79 -9.38 -11.30
CA GLY A 158 -8.68 -8.80 -9.96
C GLY A 158 -9.92 -8.04 -9.46
N LYS A 159 -11.05 -8.12 -10.18
CA LYS A 159 -12.33 -7.51 -9.83
C LYS A 159 -13.29 -8.55 -9.28
N PHE A 160 -14.03 -8.22 -8.23
CA PHE A 160 -15.12 -9.09 -7.79
C PHE A 160 -16.27 -9.01 -8.79
N VAL A 161 -16.89 -10.15 -9.08
CA VAL A 161 -18.10 -10.20 -9.92
C VAL A 161 -19.28 -9.53 -9.21
N SER A 162 -19.34 -9.65 -7.88
CA SER A 162 -20.37 -9.03 -7.04
C SER A 162 -20.13 -7.52 -6.83
N PRO A 163 -21.06 -6.64 -7.26
CA PRO A 163 -20.99 -5.21 -6.95
C PRO A 163 -21.00 -4.93 -5.44
N VAL A 164 -21.68 -5.77 -4.65
CA VAL A 164 -21.74 -5.65 -3.19
C VAL A 164 -20.36 -5.92 -2.58
N SER A 165 -19.71 -7.02 -2.97
CA SER A 165 -18.35 -7.33 -2.50
C SER A 165 -17.34 -6.27 -2.92
N GLU A 166 -17.45 -5.70 -4.13
CA GLU A 166 -16.56 -4.62 -4.56
C GLU A 166 -16.80 -3.32 -3.76
N GLY A 167 -18.06 -2.98 -3.47
CA GLY A 167 -18.41 -1.83 -2.62
C GLY A 167 -17.85 -1.95 -1.20
N ILE A 168 -18.00 -3.11 -0.56
CA ILE A 168 -17.42 -3.39 0.77
C ILE A 168 -15.89 -3.29 0.72
N ARG A 169 -15.27 -3.81 -0.35
CA ARG A 169 -13.82 -3.75 -0.54
C ARG A 169 -13.33 -2.31 -0.70
N GLU A 170 -13.99 -1.48 -1.49
CA GLU A 170 -13.62 -0.08 -1.69
C GLU A 170 -13.68 0.68 -0.37
N PHE A 171 -14.78 0.51 0.37
CA PHE A 171 -14.96 1.09 1.69
C PHE A 171 -13.84 0.67 2.67
N GLY A 172 -13.55 -0.62 2.78
CA GLY A 172 -12.52 -1.15 3.69
C GLY A 172 -11.08 -0.78 3.29
N ARG A 173 -10.83 -0.43 2.02
CA ARG A 173 -9.52 -0.02 1.53
C ARG A 173 -9.27 1.49 1.65
N ASN A 174 -10.32 2.29 1.71
CA ASN A 174 -10.23 3.74 1.80
C ASN A 174 -9.51 4.16 3.10
N SER A 175 -8.44 4.95 2.98
CA SER A 175 -7.72 5.47 4.16
C SER A 175 -8.44 6.61 4.88
N GLN A 176 -9.47 7.20 4.28
CA GLN A 176 -10.34 8.17 4.97
C GLN A 176 -11.14 7.47 6.07
N ASN A 177 -11.47 6.18 5.89
CA ASN A 177 -12.10 5.34 6.91
C ASN A 177 -11.07 4.84 7.94
N TRP A 178 -10.12 5.68 8.34
CA TRP A 178 -9.05 5.32 9.28
C TRP A 178 -9.57 5.05 10.71
N ASP A 179 -10.77 5.54 11.06
CA ASP A 179 -11.38 5.37 12.37
C ASP A 179 -12.01 3.98 12.59
N LEU A 180 -12.14 3.17 11.55
CA LEU A 180 -12.57 1.78 11.70
C LEU A 180 -11.71 1.06 12.75
N SER A 181 -12.34 0.38 13.68
CA SER A 181 -11.65 -0.54 14.57
C SER A 181 -11.09 -1.72 13.77
N TRP A 182 -10.12 -2.44 14.33
CA TRP A 182 -9.60 -3.63 13.67
C TRP A 182 -10.63 -4.76 13.58
N GLN A 183 -11.52 -4.87 14.58
CA GLN A 183 -12.65 -5.80 14.55
C GLN A 183 -13.61 -5.45 13.41
N ALA A 184 -13.96 -4.17 13.24
CA ALA A 184 -14.80 -3.74 12.13
C ALA A 184 -14.13 -3.99 10.77
N GLU A 185 -12.83 -3.70 10.65
CA GLU A 185 -12.05 -4.02 9.43
C GLU A 185 -12.09 -5.53 9.13
N PHE A 186 -11.87 -6.39 10.12
CA PHE A 186 -11.95 -7.84 9.99
C PHE A 186 -13.34 -8.31 9.55
N LEU A 187 -14.39 -7.87 10.24
CA LEU A 187 -15.78 -8.23 9.93
C LEU A 187 -16.20 -7.76 8.53
N LEU A 188 -15.74 -6.60 8.06
CA LEU A 188 -15.99 -6.14 6.69
C LEU A 188 -15.34 -7.07 5.65
N TYR A 189 -14.11 -7.54 5.88
CA TYR A 189 -13.48 -8.51 4.99
C TYR A 189 -14.22 -9.85 5.00
N VAL A 190 -14.66 -10.33 6.18
CA VAL A 190 -15.45 -11.55 6.30
C VAL A 190 -16.80 -11.41 5.59
N ALA A 191 -17.54 -10.32 5.83
CA ALA A 191 -18.83 -10.06 5.18
C ALA A 191 -18.72 -10.02 3.65
N ARG A 192 -17.66 -9.40 3.13
CA ARG A 192 -17.35 -9.41 1.69
C ARG A 192 -17.21 -10.84 1.15
N ASP A 193 -16.48 -11.69 1.87
CA ASP A 193 -16.17 -13.05 1.42
C ASP A 193 -17.37 -13.98 1.58
N VAL A 194 -18.17 -13.84 2.64
CA VAL A 194 -19.47 -14.51 2.78
C VAL A 194 -20.40 -14.18 1.61
N GLN A 195 -20.52 -12.90 1.25
CA GLN A 195 -21.30 -12.49 0.09
C GLN A 195 -20.81 -13.15 -1.20
N LEU A 196 -19.48 -13.19 -1.42
CA LEU A 196 -18.88 -13.85 -2.58
C LEU A 196 -19.13 -15.37 -2.58
N ILE A 197 -19.10 -16.00 -1.39
CA ILE A 197 -19.35 -17.43 -1.23
C ILE A 197 -20.76 -17.78 -1.74
N HIS A 198 -21.77 -17.05 -1.26
CA HIS A 198 -23.17 -17.31 -1.63
C HIS A 198 -23.49 -16.92 -3.07
N GLU A 199 -23.01 -15.77 -3.53
CA GLU A 199 -23.39 -15.23 -4.84
C GLU A 199 -22.64 -15.88 -6.01
N ALA A 200 -21.40 -16.34 -5.79
CA ALA A 200 -20.53 -16.77 -6.88
C ALA A 200 -19.84 -18.12 -6.66
N LEU A 201 -19.29 -18.39 -5.47
CA LEU A 201 -18.49 -19.61 -5.26
C LEU A 201 -19.35 -20.87 -5.21
N ARG A 202 -20.39 -20.92 -4.38
CA ARG A 202 -21.26 -22.10 -4.26
C ARG A 202 -21.93 -22.47 -5.59
N PRO A 203 -22.50 -21.51 -6.37
CA PRO A 203 -22.98 -21.81 -7.72
C PRO A 203 -21.87 -22.33 -8.64
N ALA A 204 -20.68 -21.72 -8.60
CA ALA A 204 -19.58 -22.14 -9.45
C ALA A 204 -19.11 -23.56 -9.17
N LEU A 205 -19.12 -23.99 -7.90
CA LEU A 205 -18.75 -25.35 -7.51
C LEU A 205 -19.77 -26.40 -7.99
N ALA A 206 -21.00 -26.02 -8.31
CA ALA A 206 -21.99 -26.92 -8.89
C ALA A 206 -21.83 -27.06 -10.42
N ASP A 207 -21.38 -25.99 -11.08
CA ASP A 207 -21.45 -25.86 -12.54
C ASP A 207 -20.11 -26.09 -13.27
N HIS A 208 -18.98 -26.10 -12.54
CA HIS A 208 -17.64 -26.11 -13.14
C HIS A 208 -16.72 -27.16 -12.53
N ASP A 209 -15.90 -27.80 -13.38
CA ASP A 209 -14.92 -28.82 -12.97
C ASP A 209 -13.83 -28.24 -12.07
N LEU A 210 -13.47 -26.97 -12.28
CA LEU A 210 -12.43 -26.27 -11.54
C LEU A 210 -12.86 -24.84 -11.20
N VAL A 211 -12.85 -24.49 -9.91
CA VAL A 211 -13.09 -23.13 -9.43
C VAL A 211 -11.82 -22.55 -8.83
N LEU A 212 -11.42 -21.38 -9.33
CA LEU A 212 -10.25 -20.64 -8.87
C LEU A 212 -10.68 -19.37 -8.10
N ALA A 213 -10.00 -19.06 -7.00
CA ALA A 213 -10.17 -17.81 -6.27
C ALA A 213 -8.85 -17.08 -6.02
N ASP A 214 -8.77 -15.78 -6.33
CA ASP A 214 -7.72 -14.88 -5.85
C ASP A 214 -8.14 -14.29 -4.50
N ARG A 215 -7.70 -14.97 -3.44
CA ARG A 215 -8.05 -14.83 -2.02
C ARG A 215 -9.31 -15.58 -1.57
N PHE A 216 -9.29 -16.03 -0.32
CA PHE A 216 -10.41 -16.59 0.42
C PHE A 216 -10.39 -16.08 1.88
N LEU A 217 -11.09 -16.75 2.80
CA LEU A 217 -11.18 -16.43 4.23
C LEU A 217 -9.82 -16.44 4.96
N TYR A 218 -8.76 -17.01 4.36
CA TYR A 218 -7.40 -16.89 4.88
C TYR A 218 -6.87 -15.45 4.88
N THR A 219 -7.30 -14.61 3.93
CA THR A 219 -6.90 -13.20 3.91
C THR A 219 -7.40 -12.42 5.14
N PRO A 220 -8.71 -12.42 5.49
CA PRO A 220 -9.17 -11.79 6.73
C PRO A 220 -8.53 -12.42 7.97
N GLU A 221 -8.31 -13.73 7.98
CA GLU A 221 -7.65 -14.41 9.10
C GLU A 221 -6.23 -13.90 9.33
N VAL A 222 -5.37 -13.95 8.31
CA VAL A 222 -3.98 -13.50 8.40
C VAL A 222 -3.91 -12.01 8.71
N LEU A 223 -4.79 -11.20 8.11
CA LEU A 223 -4.89 -9.78 8.43
C LEU A 223 -5.30 -9.54 9.87
N GLY A 224 -6.31 -10.25 10.37
CA GLY A 224 -6.83 -10.11 11.72
C GLY A 224 -5.82 -10.56 12.77
N ARG A 225 -5.40 -11.83 12.70
CA ARG A 225 -4.50 -12.48 13.68
C ARG A 225 -3.08 -11.91 13.60
N HIS A 226 -2.41 -11.99 12.46
CA HIS A 226 -1.00 -11.57 12.35
C HIS A 226 -0.85 -10.08 12.05
N GLY A 227 -1.74 -9.52 11.23
CA GLY A 227 -1.68 -8.11 10.84
C GLY A 227 -2.14 -7.13 11.93
N ARG A 228 -3.26 -7.45 12.59
CA ARG A 228 -3.94 -6.62 13.59
C ARG A 228 -3.93 -7.16 15.02
N ARG A 229 -3.31 -8.33 15.26
CA ARG A 229 -3.21 -8.96 16.59
C ARG A 229 -4.57 -9.19 17.26
N LEU A 230 -5.60 -9.47 16.47
CA LEU A 230 -6.90 -9.89 16.99
C LEU A 230 -6.78 -11.29 17.61
N PRO A 231 -7.42 -11.55 18.76
CA PRO A 231 -7.31 -12.83 19.43
C PRO A 231 -8.01 -13.92 18.60
N GLU A 232 -7.43 -15.12 18.60
CA GLU A 232 -7.99 -16.27 17.88
C GLU A 232 -9.39 -16.63 18.37
N SER A 233 -9.64 -16.49 19.67
CA SER A 233 -10.97 -16.69 20.28
C SER A 233 -12.06 -15.80 19.68
N PHE A 234 -11.68 -14.65 19.09
CA PHE A 234 -12.60 -13.80 18.33
C PHE A 234 -12.66 -14.21 16.87
N THR A 235 -11.52 -14.41 16.20
CA THR A 235 -11.50 -14.59 14.74
C THR A 235 -11.97 -15.97 14.29
N ARG A 236 -11.59 -17.04 14.98
CA ARG A 236 -11.77 -18.43 14.52
C ARG A 236 -13.24 -18.86 14.46
N PRO A 237 -14.09 -18.62 15.48
CA PRO A 237 -15.52 -18.98 15.40
C PRO A 237 -16.23 -18.26 14.25
N ILE A 238 -15.88 -17.00 14.01
CA ILE A 238 -16.47 -16.17 12.94
C ILE A 238 -16.07 -16.71 11.57
N LEU A 239 -14.79 -17.05 11.37
CA LEU A 239 -14.31 -17.62 10.10
C LEU A 239 -14.90 -19.00 9.84
N SER A 240 -15.01 -19.84 10.87
CA SER A 240 -15.64 -21.16 10.76
C SER A 240 -17.11 -21.05 10.35
N ALA A 241 -17.87 -20.16 10.99
CA ALA A 241 -19.25 -19.89 10.60
C ALA A 241 -19.36 -19.29 9.20
N ALA A 242 -18.43 -18.42 8.80
CA ALA A 242 -18.40 -17.82 7.47
C ALA A 242 -18.03 -18.83 6.36
N ALA A 243 -17.18 -19.80 6.66
CA ALA A 243 -16.80 -20.88 5.75
C ALA A 243 -17.95 -21.87 5.56
N ASP A 244 -18.73 -22.13 6.61
CA ASP A 244 -19.91 -23.03 6.56
C ASP A 244 -19.56 -24.37 5.90
N GLY A 245 -18.53 -25.02 6.45
CA GLY A 245 -17.98 -26.29 6.01
C GLY A 245 -17.17 -26.25 4.71
N LEU A 246 -17.06 -25.09 4.05
CA LEU A 246 -16.33 -24.98 2.79
C LEU A 246 -14.81 -24.90 3.01
N GLU A 247 -14.09 -25.86 2.45
CA GLU A 247 -12.63 -25.86 2.42
C GLU A 247 -12.11 -26.01 0.98
N PRO A 248 -11.01 -25.32 0.60
CA PRO A 248 -10.36 -25.56 -0.68
C PRO A 248 -9.62 -26.89 -0.70
N ASP A 249 -9.62 -27.55 -1.86
CA ASP A 249 -8.81 -28.75 -2.13
C ASP A 249 -7.32 -28.43 -2.19
N LEU A 250 -6.97 -27.23 -2.70
CA LEU A 250 -5.59 -26.78 -2.85
C LEU A 250 -5.50 -25.28 -2.58
N VAL A 251 -4.49 -24.89 -1.79
CA VAL A 251 -4.12 -23.49 -1.57
C VAL A 251 -2.70 -23.27 -2.06
N ILE A 252 -2.54 -22.37 -3.04
CA ILE A 252 -1.25 -21.96 -3.58
C ILE A 252 -0.88 -20.62 -2.97
N LEU A 253 0.09 -20.63 -2.06
CA LEU A 253 0.72 -19.42 -1.54
C LEU A 253 1.76 -18.93 -2.55
N VAL A 254 1.45 -17.82 -3.24
CA VAL A 254 2.42 -17.13 -4.10
C VAL A 254 3.32 -16.28 -3.20
N ASP A 255 4.48 -16.84 -2.86
CA ASP A 255 5.46 -16.20 -1.98
C ASP A 255 6.46 -15.35 -2.76
N VAL A 256 6.85 -14.22 -2.17
CA VAL A 256 7.89 -13.34 -2.72
C VAL A 256 8.48 -12.50 -1.59
N ASP A 257 9.76 -12.16 -1.69
CA ASP A 257 10.32 -11.16 -0.79
C ASP A 257 9.54 -9.82 -0.86
N PRO A 258 9.18 -9.22 0.29
CA PRO A 258 8.45 -7.95 0.35
C PRO A 258 9.11 -6.79 -0.42
N THR A 259 10.42 -6.81 -0.65
CA THR A 259 11.16 -5.82 -1.43
C THR A 259 10.72 -5.84 -2.89
N PHE A 260 10.67 -7.00 -3.52
CA PHE A 260 10.20 -7.17 -4.89
C PHE A 260 8.69 -6.87 -5.01
N ALA A 261 7.88 -7.35 -4.05
CA ALA A 261 6.45 -7.02 -4.02
C ALA A 261 6.20 -5.50 -3.95
N ARG A 262 7.00 -4.79 -3.14
CA ARG A 262 6.96 -3.33 -3.02
C ARG A 262 7.39 -2.66 -4.32
N ALA A 263 8.45 -3.13 -4.97
CA ALA A 263 8.92 -2.64 -6.26
C ALA A 263 7.81 -2.73 -7.32
N ARG A 264 7.26 -3.93 -7.54
CA ARG A 264 6.15 -4.19 -8.48
C ARG A 264 4.94 -3.28 -8.20
N ARG A 265 4.56 -3.11 -6.92
CA ARG A 265 3.46 -2.22 -6.52
C ARG A 265 3.74 -0.75 -6.81
N LYS A 266 4.97 -0.28 -6.60
CA LYS A 266 5.37 1.11 -6.86
C LYS A 266 5.42 1.40 -8.37
N LEU A 267 5.98 0.48 -9.14
CA LEU A 267 6.08 0.59 -10.60
C LEU A 267 4.70 0.61 -11.28
N ARG A 268 3.76 -0.23 -10.84
CA ARG A 268 2.38 -0.19 -11.34
C ARG A 268 1.74 1.19 -11.18
N LYS A 269 2.07 1.91 -10.10
CA LYS A 269 1.55 3.26 -9.85
C LYS A 269 2.18 4.34 -10.73
N LEU A 270 3.36 4.11 -11.33
CA LEU A 270 3.97 5.09 -12.25
C LEU A 270 3.11 5.27 -13.51
N SER A 271 2.45 4.21 -13.94
CA SER A 271 1.54 4.21 -15.08
C SER A 271 0.13 4.72 -14.74
N GLU A 272 -0.17 5.01 -13.47
CA GLU A 272 -1.45 5.59 -13.05
C GLU A 272 -1.40 7.13 -13.21
N GLN A 273 -2.34 7.70 -13.96
CA GLN A 273 -2.40 9.15 -14.22
C GLN A 273 -2.74 9.97 -12.96
N GLN A 274 -3.33 9.36 -11.93
CA GLN A 274 -3.75 10.04 -10.70
C GLN A 274 -3.21 9.35 -9.45
N ALA A 275 -2.64 10.16 -8.55
CA ALA A 275 -2.13 9.69 -7.28
C ALA A 275 -3.27 9.37 -6.30
N LYS A 276 -3.71 8.10 -6.28
CA LYS A 276 -4.72 7.62 -5.33
C LYS A 276 -4.25 7.79 -3.88
N PRO A 277 -5.19 8.05 -2.93
CA PRO A 277 -4.88 8.03 -1.51
C PRO A 277 -4.20 6.71 -1.11
N PRO A 278 -3.38 6.72 -0.03
CA PRO A 278 -2.87 5.48 0.50
C PRO A 278 -4.04 4.55 0.84
N SER A 279 -3.86 3.24 0.68
CA SER A 279 -4.82 2.29 1.22
C SER A 279 -4.74 2.29 2.75
N ARG A 280 -5.83 1.95 3.46
CA ARG A 280 -5.84 1.77 4.92
C ARG A 280 -4.70 0.87 5.43
N LYS A 281 -4.48 -0.30 4.81
CA LYS A 281 -3.32 -1.18 5.09
C LYS A 281 -1.96 -0.49 4.92
N GLY A 282 -1.88 0.50 4.04
CA GLY A 282 -0.67 1.26 3.74
C GLY A 282 -0.28 2.24 4.85
N LEU A 283 -1.21 2.58 5.75
CA LEU A 283 -0.95 3.41 6.94
C LEU A 283 -0.13 2.67 8.01
N SER A 284 -0.06 1.34 7.93
CA SER A 284 0.70 0.49 8.88
C SER A 284 2.15 0.23 8.45
N GLY A 285 2.59 0.74 7.30
CA GLY A 285 3.98 0.56 6.87
C GLY A 285 4.27 -0.80 6.24
N VAL A 286 5.55 -1.04 5.99
CA VAL A 286 6.03 -2.30 5.38
C VAL A 286 5.93 -3.47 6.36
N GLY A 287 6.03 -3.23 7.67
CA GLY A 287 5.98 -4.27 8.69
C GLY A 287 4.70 -5.09 8.67
N LEU A 288 3.57 -4.48 8.28
CA LEU A 288 2.34 -5.24 8.04
C LEU A 288 2.54 -6.34 6.98
N GLN A 289 3.17 -6.05 5.84
CA GLN A 289 3.35 -7.06 4.79
C GLN A 289 4.25 -8.22 5.23
N GLN A 290 5.28 -7.95 6.04
CA GLN A 290 6.11 -9.01 6.60
C GLN A 290 5.32 -9.91 7.56
N ARG A 291 4.51 -9.33 8.45
CA ARG A 291 3.63 -10.11 9.33
C ARG A 291 2.60 -10.92 8.56
N LEU A 292 2.04 -10.37 7.48
CA LEU A 292 1.12 -11.13 6.61
C LEU A 292 1.85 -12.28 5.92
N ARG A 293 3.05 -12.05 5.34
CA ARG A 293 3.86 -13.11 4.73
C ARG A 293 4.14 -14.23 5.73
N ARG A 294 4.60 -13.88 6.94
CA ARG A 294 4.85 -14.83 8.02
C ARG A 294 3.60 -15.64 8.36
N GLY A 295 2.45 -14.99 8.57
CA GLY A 295 1.21 -15.69 8.88
C GLY A 295 0.75 -16.66 7.78
N TYR A 296 0.94 -16.30 6.50
CA TYR A 296 0.67 -17.24 5.40
C TYR A 296 1.63 -18.44 5.39
N LEU A 297 2.92 -18.21 5.65
CA LEU A 297 3.91 -19.29 5.72
C LEU A 297 3.64 -20.23 6.91
N GLU A 298 3.27 -19.68 8.06
CA GLU A 298 2.84 -20.43 9.24
C GLU A 298 1.63 -21.33 8.89
N MET A 299 0.57 -20.76 8.31
CA MET A 299 -0.59 -21.54 7.84
C MET A 299 -0.22 -22.64 6.83
N ALA A 300 0.68 -22.32 5.88
CA ALA A 300 1.12 -23.30 4.88
C ALA A 300 1.92 -24.45 5.49
N SER A 301 2.61 -24.20 6.61
CA SER A 301 3.35 -25.22 7.37
C SER A 301 2.45 -26.08 8.25
N GLU A 302 1.37 -25.50 8.80
CA GLU A 302 0.39 -26.19 9.64
C GLU A 302 -0.53 -27.13 8.84
N HIS A 303 -0.77 -26.82 7.56
CA HIS A 303 -1.66 -27.58 6.67
C HIS A 303 -0.94 -28.08 5.40
N PRO A 304 0.12 -28.89 5.56
CA PRO A 304 0.98 -29.29 4.46
C PRO A 304 0.30 -30.12 3.37
N GLU A 305 -0.81 -30.79 3.70
CA GLU A 305 -1.66 -31.59 2.83
C GLU A 305 -2.52 -30.77 1.88
N ARG A 306 -2.68 -29.47 2.14
CA ARG A 306 -3.55 -28.54 1.39
C ARG A 306 -2.78 -27.37 0.80
N TRP A 307 -1.70 -26.95 1.44
CA TRP A 307 -0.95 -25.77 1.03
C TRP A 307 0.31 -26.11 0.24
N VAL A 308 0.57 -25.31 -0.79
CA VAL A 308 1.83 -25.30 -1.55
C VAL A 308 2.38 -23.88 -1.57
N VAL A 309 3.67 -23.76 -1.27
CA VAL A 309 4.40 -22.51 -1.47
C VAL A 309 4.97 -22.50 -2.88
N LEU A 310 4.55 -21.52 -3.67
CA LEU A 310 5.08 -21.22 -4.99
C LEU A 310 5.94 -19.96 -4.89
N GLU A 311 7.26 -20.14 -4.90
CA GLU A 311 8.21 -19.03 -4.97
C GLU A 311 8.04 -18.27 -6.29
N ASN A 312 7.76 -16.97 -6.22
CA ASN A 312 7.59 -16.10 -7.38
C ASN A 312 8.72 -15.06 -7.47
N GLU A 313 9.94 -15.59 -7.32
CA GLU A 313 11.20 -14.86 -7.48
C GLU A 313 11.91 -15.19 -8.79
N ASP A 314 11.34 -16.06 -9.63
CA ASP A 314 11.82 -16.45 -10.97
C ASP A 314 11.04 -15.72 -12.09
N ALA A 315 11.22 -16.12 -13.35
CA ALA A 315 10.36 -15.70 -14.45
C ALA A 315 8.89 -16.06 -14.18
N LEU A 316 7.98 -15.14 -14.53
CA LEU A 316 6.54 -15.28 -14.29
C LEU A 316 5.99 -16.53 -15.02
N GLU A 317 6.45 -16.78 -16.23
CA GLU A 317 6.08 -17.90 -17.08
C GLU A 317 6.35 -19.24 -16.37
N ARG A 318 7.53 -19.40 -15.76
CA ARG A 318 7.88 -20.59 -14.97
C ARG A 318 6.95 -20.79 -13.78
N SER A 319 6.60 -19.72 -13.08
CA SER A 319 5.66 -19.79 -11.95
C SER A 319 4.25 -20.20 -12.40
N VAL A 320 3.81 -19.71 -13.56
CA VAL A 320 2.53 -20.10 -14.18
C VAL A 320 2.55 -21.56 -14.59
N GLU A 321 3.59 -22.01 -15.30
CA GLU A 321 3.75 -23.40 -15.75
C GLU A 321 3.73 -24.38 -14.57
N ARG A 322 4.46 -24.06 -13.49
CA ARG A 322 4.46 -24.85 -12.25
C ARG A 322 3.08 -24.92 -11.61
N ALA A 323 2.36 -23.80 -11.53
CA ALA A 323 1.01 -23.76 -10.98
C ALA A 323 0.01 -24.55 -11.85
N VAL A 324 0.08 -24.42 -13.18
CA VAL A 324 -0.73 -25.20 -14.13
C VAL A 324 -0.45 -26.69 -13.97
N GLY A 325 0.82 -27.10 -13.95
CA GLY A 325 1.22 -28.49 -13.77
C GLY A 325 0.72 -29.09 -12.46
N LEU A 326 0.82 -28.34 -11.35
CA LEU A 326 0.31 -28.75 -10.05
C LEU A 326 -1.21 -28.94 -10.06
N ILE A 327 -1.97 -27.97 -10.58
CA ILE A 327 -3.44 -28.04 -10.61
C ILE A 327 -3.90 -29.18 -11.53
N ARG A 328 -3.23 -29.37 -12.68
CA ARG A 328 -3.51 -30.48 -13.60
C ARG A 328 -3.24 -31.84 -12.94
N ALA A 329 -2.14 -31.98 -12.20
CA ALA A 329 -1.86 -33.20 -11.45
C ALA A 329 -2.96 -33.41 -10.39
N ALA A 330 -3.25 -32.39 -9.58
CA ALA A 330 -4.25 -32.46 -8.53
C ALA A 330 -5.65 -32.82 -9.04
N HIS A 331 -6.05 -32.30 -10.20
CA HIS A 331 -7.34 -32.63 -10.82
C HIS A 331 -7.41 -34.09 -11.30
N ARG A 332 -6.28 -34.69 -11.72
CA ARG A 332 -6.23 -36.08 -12.21
C ARG A 332 -6.04 -37.13 -11.12
N GLU A 333 -5.18 -36.85 -10.15
CA GLU A 333 -4.70 -37.84 -9.17
C GLU A 333 -5.06 -37.50 -7.71
N GLY A 334 -5.74 -36.38 -7.48
CA GLY A 334 -6.08 -35.83 -6.16
C GLY A 334 -5.03 -34.84 -5.63
N ALA A 335 -5.49 -33.82 -4.90
CA ALA A 335 -4.64 -32.73 -4.40
C ALA A 335 -3.47 -33.20 -3.53
N SER A 336 -3.72 -34.08 -2.55
CA SER A 336 -2.69 -34.51 -1.61
C SER A 336 -1.49 -35.20 -2.29
N ARG A 337 -1.73 -36.03 -3.31
CA ARG A 337 -0.67 -36.70 -4.08
C ARG A 337 0.13 -35.71 -4.92
N ALA A 338 -0.56 -34.82 -5.63
CA ALA A 338 0.07 -33.78 -6.43
C ALA A 338 0.93 -32.82 -5.59
N ILE A 339 0.44 -32.45 -4.39
CA ILE A 339 1.17 -31.61 -3.43
C ILE A 339 2.45 -32.31 -2.94
N ALA A 340 2.36 -33.59 -2.57
CA ALA A 340 3.53 -34.36 -2.12
C ALA A 340 4.61 -34.43 -3.21
N ARG A 341 4.21 -34.67 -4.46
CA ARG A 341 5.12 -34.68 -5.61
C ARG A 341 5.77 -33.32 -5.85
N PHE A 342 4.97 -32.25 -5.89
CA PHE A 342 5.48 -30.89 -6.10
C PHE A 342 6.53 -30.50 -5.05
N ARG A 343 6.31 -30.89 -3.79
CA ARG A 343 7.24 -30.63 -2.69
C ARG A 343 8.55 -31.41 -2.84
N ALA A 344 8.48 -32.66 -3.30
CA ALA A 344 9.68 -33.46 -3.56
C ALA A 344 10.55 -32.83 -4.67
N GLU A 345 9.93 -32.34 -5.75
CA GLU A 345 10.62 -31.68 -6.87
C GLU A 345 11.21 -30.31 -6.49
N THR A 346 10.65 -29.63 -5.49
CA THR A 346 11.06 -28.27 -5.08
C THR A 346 12.26 -28.26 -4.12
N LYS A 347 12.65 -29.39 -3.51
CA LYS A 347 13.70 -29.47 -2.49
C LYS A 347 15.15 -29.23 -2.98
N LEU A 348 15.37 -28.77 -4.22
CA LEU A 348 16.71 -28.46 -4.71
C LEU A 348 17.20 -27.09 -4.20
N ALA A 349 18.30 -27.11 -3.45
CA ALA A 349 18.77 -26.04 -2.58
C ALA A 349 19.22 -24.76 -3.31
N ARG A 350 18.90 -23.60 -2.71
CA ARG A 350 19.62 -22.34 -2.94
C ARG A 350 20.99 -22.45 -2.25
N SER A 351 22.06 -22.38 -3.03
CA SER A 351 23.41 -22.23 -2.50
C SER A 351 23.63 -20.77 -2.14
N THR A 352 23.92 -20.49 -0.86
CA THR A 352 24.18 -19.14 -0.36
C THR A 352 25.69 -18.91 -0.39
N THR A 353 26.16 -17.98 -1.22
CA THR A 353 27.57 -17.57 -1.16
C THR A 353 27.76 -16.70 0.08
N PRO A 354 28.78 -16.96 0.92
CA PRO A 354 29.08 -16.07 2.02
C PRO A 354 29.40 -14.66 1.51
N VAL A 355 28.81 -13.65 2.14
CA VAL A 355 29.10 -12.24 1.89
C VAL A 355 29.58 -11.66 3.21
N SER A 356 30.79 -11.13 3.25
CA SER A 356 31.44 -10.64 4.48
C SER A 356 31.86 -9.18 4.38
N THR A 357 32.11 -8.67 3.17
CA THR A 357 32.58 -7.29 2.95
C THR A 357 31.56 -6.44 2.19
N THR A 358 31.66 -5.11 2.31
CA THR A 358 30.82 -4.16 1.57
C THR A 358 31.01 -4.26 0.05
N LYS A 359 32.23 -4.57 -0.41
CA LYS A 359 32.55 -4.80 -1.83
C LYS A 359 31.93 -6.09 -2.37
N GLU A 360 32.00 -7.18 -1.60
CA GLU A 360 31.29 -8.42 -1.93
C GLU A 360 29.78 -8.20 -2.00
N ALA A 361 29.23 -7.42 -1.06
CA ALA A 361 27.81 -7.08 -1.06
C ALA A 361 27.39 -6.28 -2.30
N LEU A 362 28.23 -5.34 -2.76
CA LEU A 362 28.01 -4.62 -4.03
C LEU A 362 27.99 -5.58 -5.22
N SER A 363 28.96 -6.49 -5.30
CA SER A 363 29.01 -7.48 -6.39
C SER A 363 27.78 -8.41 -6.37
N ALA A 364 27.42 -8.93 -5.21
CA ALA A 364 26.24 -9.78 -5.03
C ALA A 364 24.95 -9.03 -5.39
N PHE A 365 24.81 -7.77 -4.96
CA PHE A 365 23.67 -6.93 -5.29
C PHE A 365 23.53 -6.69 -6.80
N LEU A 366 24.63 -6.30 -7.47
CA LEU A 366 24.61 -6.03 -8.91
C LEU A 366 24.31 -7.30 -9.70
N LYS A 367 24.80 -8.46 -9.27
CA LYS A 367 24.40 -9.76 -9.84
C LYS A 367 22.89 -9.97 -9.76
N VAL A 368 22.28 -9.71 -8.60
CA VAL A 368 20.80 -9.78 -8.45
C VAL A 368 20.10 -8.81 -9.41
N VAL A 369 20.63 -7.60 -9.60
CA VAL A 369 20.07 -6.64 -10.55
C VAL A 369 20.18 -7.17 -11.98
N ASP A 370 21.31 -7.74 -12.37
CA ASP A 370 21.54 -8.30 -13.70
C ASP A 370 20.60 -9.49 -13.96
N ASP A 371 20.50 -10.43 -13.03
CA ASP A 371 19.59 -11.59 -13.10
C ASP A 371 18.10 -11.18 -13.20
N VAL A 372 17.73 -10.03 -12.63
CA VAL A 372 16.37 -9.47 -12.71
C VAL A 372 16.17 -8.65 -13.99
N SER A 373 17.23 -8.07 -14.57
CA SER A 373 17.14 -7.15 -15.70
C SER A 373 16.53 -7.81 -16.94
N ASP A 374 16.81 -9.09 -17.18
CA ASP A 374 16.28 -9.81 -18.34
C ASP A 374 14.78 -10.08 -18.24
N ARG A 375 14.30 -10.43 -17.05
CA ARG A 375 12.89 -10.83 -16.83
C ARG A 375 11.98 -9.70 -16.36
N GLU A 376 12.47 -8.78 -15.54
CA GLU A 376 11.71 -7.66 -14.98
C GLU A 376 12.54 -6.35 -15.01
N PRO A 377 12.83 -5.77 -16.18
CA PRO A 377 13.71 -4.60 -16.32
C PRO A 377 13.24 -3.39 -15.49
N ARG A 378 11.93 -3.20 -15.35
CA ARG A 378 11.37 -2.14 -14.49
C ARG A 378 11.71 -2.34 -13.01
N VAL A 379 11.75 -3.59 -12.53
CA VAL A 379 12.10 -3.93 -11.15
C VAL A 379 13.61 -3.75 -10.94
N ALA A 380 14.43 -4.20 -11.89
CA ALA A 380 15.88 -3.95 -11.87
C ALA A 380 16.20 -2.45 -11.76
N ALA A 381 15.57 -1.61 -12.60
CA ALA A 381 15.71 -0.16 -12.52
C ALA A 381 15.31 0.40 -11.15
N TYR A 382 14.20 -0.09 -10.58
CA TYR A 382 13.74 0.31 -9.25
C TYR A 382 14.74 -0.06 -8.14
N LEU A 383 15.39 -1.23 -8.23
CA LEU A 383 16.41 -1.65 -7.27
C LEU A 383 17.62 -0.71 -7.30
N LEU A 384 18.01 -0.21 -8.48
CA LEU A 384 19.09 0.77 -8.63
C LEU A 384 18.77 2.17 -8.09
N GLY A 385 17.50 2.46 -7.77
CA GLY A 385 17.09 3.81 -7.37
C GLY A 385 17.82 4.36 -6.15
N GLY A 386 18.28 5.60 -6.24
CA GLY A 386 19.09 6.29 -5.23
C GLY A 386 20.60 5.99 -5.31
N MET A 387 21.05 5.24 -6.31
CA MET A 387 22.47 4.94 -6.52
C MET A 387 22.94 5.46 -7.88
N PHE A 388 24.21 5.84 -7.96
CA PHE A 388 24.89 6.27 -9.18
C PHE A 388 26.39 5.94 -9.07
N GLY A 389 27.10 6.03 -10.19
CA GLY A 389 28.50 5.65 -10.35
C GLY A 389 28.67 4.66 -11.50
N PRO A 390 29.88 4.48 -12.05
CA PRO A 390 30.08 3.87 -13.37
C PRO A 390 29.34 2.53 -13.59
N GLN A 391 29.44 1.61 -12.62
CA GLN A 391 28.79 0.29 -12.69
C GLN A 391 27.26 0.36 -12.61
N VAL A 392 26.71 1.33 -11.88
CA VAL A 392 25.26 1.56 -11.77
C VAL A 392 24.74 2.30 -13.00
N ASP A 393 25.50 3.29 -13.49
CA ASP A 393 25.12 4.15 -14.60
C ASP A 393 25.02 3.37 -15.91
N GLU A 394 25.99 2.49 -16.17
CA GLU A 394 25.95 1.55 -17.31
C GLU A 394 24.65 0.73 -17.33
N ARG A 395 24.26 0.18 -16.18
CA ARG A 395 23.02 -0.60 -16.05
C ARG A 395 21.76 0.25 -16.23
N ARG A 396 21.74 1.46 -15.67
CA ARG A 396 20.61 2.40 -15.86
C ARG A 396 20.45 2.78 -17.33
N GLN A 397 21.55 3.03 -18.04
CA GLN A 397 21.54 3.33 -19.48
C GLN A 397 21.05 2.13 -20.29
N ALA A 398 21.55 0.92 -20.02
CA ALA A 398 21.10 -0.30 -20.69
C ALA A 398 19.61 -0.59 -20.46
N LEU A 399 19.10 -0.34 -19.24
CA LEU A 399 17.69 -0.54 -18.89
C LEU A 399 16.77 0.52 -19.50
N TYR A 400 17.28 1.69 -19.87
CA TYR A 400 16.46 2.82 -20.33
C TYR A 400 15.65 2.48 -21.58
N GLU A 401 16.20 1.72 -22.54
CA GLU A 401 15.46 1.32 -23.75
C GLU A 401 14.21 0.46 -23.44
N ARG A 402 14.28 -0.34 -22.37
CA ARG A 402 13.26 -1.33 -22.02
C ARG A 402 12.28 -0.82 -20.95
N ALA A 403 12.71 0.15 -20.15
CA ALA A 403 11.99 0.61 -18.96
C ALA A 403 12.26 2.10 -18.64
N PRO A 404 12.06 3.04 -19.59
CA PRO A 404 12.42 4.45 -19.40
C PRO A 404 11.67 5.08 -18.22
N ASP A 405 10.41 4.70 -18.01
CA ASP A 405 9.59 5.18 -16.89
C ASP A 405 10.16 4.81 -15.51
N ALA A 406 10.58 3.56 -15.37
CA ALA A 406 11.15 3.04 -14.13
C ALA A 406 12.55 3.61 -13.87
N VAL A 407 13.37 3.75 -14.92
CA VAL A 407 14.71 4.37 -14.84
C VAL A 407 14.60 5.83 -14.40
N LEU A 408 13.73 6.64 -15.01
CA LEU A 408 13.53 8.03 -14.60
C LEU A 408 13.04 8.13 -13.15
N ALA A 409 12.10 7.27 -12.75
CA ALA A 409 11.61 7.23 -11.37
C ALA A 409 12.68 6.81 -10.36
N ALA A 410 13.61 5.93 -10.76
CA ALA A 410 14.74 5.48 -9.96
C ALA A 410 15.83 6.55 -9.84
N SER A 411 16.00 7.39 -10.88
CA SER A 411 16.92 8.52 -10.93
C SER A 411 16.40 9.77 -10.22
N ARG A 412 15.36 9.64 -9.38
CA ARG A 412 14.80 10.77 -8.63
C ARG A 412 15.85 11.38 -7.69
N ASP A 413 15.89 12.71 -7.60
CA ASP A 413 16.78 13.49 -6.73
C ASP A 413 18.28 13.43 -7.11
N LEU A 414 18.68 12.55 -8.03
CA LEU A 414 20.08 12.35 -8.38
C LEU A 414 20.63 13.52 -9.22
N PRO A 415 21.68 14.22 -8.78
CA PRO A 415 22.21 15.38 -9.48
C PRO A 415 23.30 15.02 -10.52
N ASP A 416 23.66 13.74 -10.67
CA ASP A 416 24.77 13.31 -11.52
C ASP A 416 24.53 13.53 -13.03
N PRO A 417 25.61 13.71 -13.83
CA PRO A 417 25.50 13.93 -15.27
C PRO A 417 24.72 12.83 -16.02
N ALA A 418 24.91 11.56 -15.67
CA ALA A 418 24.24 10.44 -16.34
C ALA A 418 22.71 10.49 -16.10
N SER A 419 22.27 10.82 -14.88
CA SER A 419 20.86 11.09 -14.60
C SER A 419 20.29 12.23 -15.44
N PHE A 420 21.03 13.34 -15.58
CA PHE A 420 20.59 14.47 -16.41
C PHE A 420 20.51 14.13 -17.90
N GLU A 421 21.44 13.32 -18.41
CA GLU A 421 21.38 12.83 -19.78
C GLU A 421 20.10 12.02 -20.04
N LEU A 422 19.76 11.08 -19.15
CA LEU A 422 18.54 10.28 -19.24
C LEU A 422 17.27 11.16 -19.17
N ARG A 423 17.26 12.18 -18.31
CA ARG A 423 16.15 13.16 -18.21
C ARG A 423 15.97 13.96 -19.49
N ARG A 424 17.07 14.46 -20.07
CA ARG A 424 17.06 15.19 -21.35
C ARG A 424 16.61 14.26 -22.48
N ARG A 425 17.08 13.01 -22.51
CA ARG A 425 16.64 12.03 -23.52
C ARG A 425 15.13 11.81 -23.49
N ALA A 426 14.55 11.74 -22.29
CA ALA A 426 13.12 11.52 -22.07
C ALA A 426 12.22 12.74 -22.33
N ARG A 427 12.78 13.95 -22.48
CA ARG A 427 12.05 15.22 -22.42
C ARG A 427 10.90 15.35 -23.44
N ARG A 428 11.03 14.73 -24.62
CA ARG A 428 10.02 14.78 -25.69
C ARG A 428 8.91 13.76 -25.50
N GLU A 429 9.25 12.55 -25.06
CA GLU A 429 8.32 11.42 -24.97
C GLU A 429 7.63 11.35 -23.59
N HIS A 430 8.33 11.80 -22.54
CA HIS A 430 7.93 11.66 -21.15
C HIS A 430 8.19 12.93 -20.32
N PRO A 431 7.72 14.12 -20.74
CA PRO A 431 8.02 15.40 -20.07
C PRO A 431 7.68 15.38 -18.56
N GLY A 432 6.51 14.85 -18.20
CA GLY A 432 6.08 14.76 -16.80
C GLY A 432 6.90 13.79 -15.94
N LEU A 433 7.47 12.72 -16.53
CA LEU A 433 8.38 11.83 -15.79
C LEU A 433 9.77 12.46 -15.62
N SER A 434 10.28 13.15 -16.64
CA SER A 434 11.51 13.94 -16.53
C SER A 434 11.40 14.96 -15.40
N LEU A 435 10.32 15.74 -15.34
CA LEU A 435 10.05 16.68 -14.26
C LEU A 435 9.99 15.98 -12.89
N ARG A 436 9.15 14.93 -12.74
CA ARG A 436 9.01 14.20 -11.46
C ARG A 436 10.32 13.57 -10.95
N SER A 437 11.29 13.33 -11.84
CA SER A 437 12.60 12.82 -11.48
C SER A 437 13.57 13.88 -10.96
N LEU A 438 13.31 15.18 -11.16
CA LEU A 438 14.23 16.24 -10.71
C LEU A 438 14.32 16.25 -9.19
N GLY A 439 13.18 16.42 -8.50
CA GLY A 439 13.16 16.47 -7.04
C GLY A 439 14.18 17.50 -6.50
N LEU A 440 15.09 17.08 -5.61
CA LEU A 440 16.17 17.97 -5.10
C LEU A 440 17.10 18.49 -6.22
N ALA A 441 17.29 17.72 -7.30
CA ALA A 441 18.13 18.13 -8.43
C ALA A 441 17.55 19.30 -9.23
N LEU A 442 16.32 19.77 -8.94
CA LEU A 442 15.79 21.02 -9.48
C LEU A 442 16.70 22.21 -9.17
N ARG A 443 17.34 22.23 -7.99
CA ARG A 443 18.17 23.35 -7.52
C ARG A 443 19.48 23.52 -8.31
N SER A 444 19.85 22.56 -9.16
CA SER A 444 21.01 22.72 -10.04
C SER A 444 20.68 23.60 -11.26
N PRO A 445 21.68 24.23 -11.90
CA PRO A 445 21.45 25.00 -13.13
C PRO A 445 20.73 24.18 -14.22
N GLY A 446 21.19 22.95 -14.46
CA GLY A 446 20.55 22.04 -15.43
C GLY A 446 19.15 21.57 -15.01
N GLY A 447 18.82 21.63 -13.72
CA GLY A 447 17.49 21.33 -13.19
C GLY A 447 16.47 22.38 -13.61
N TRP A 448 16.77 23.66 -13.40
CA TRP A 448 15.91 24.77 -13.80
C TRP A 448 15.77 24.90 -15.32
N GLU A 449 16.84 24.74 -16.08
CA GLU A 449 16.78 24.73 -17.56
C GLU A 449 15.76 23.69 -18.06
N LEU A 450 15.86 22.46 -17.56
CA LEU A 450 14.94 21.39 -17.95
C LEU A 450 13.52 21.64 -17.45
N TRP A 451 13.38 22.23 -16.26
CA TRP A 451 12.07 22.59 -15.72
C TRP A 451 11.37 23.63 -16.60
N GLU A 452 12.07 24.69 -17.00
CA GLU A 452 11.53 25.76 -17.85
C GLU A 452 11.12 25.23 -19.24
N GLU A 453 11.91 24.33 -19.84
CA GLU A 453 11.58 23.69 -21.11
C GLU A 453 10.26 22.88 -21.03
N LEU A 454 10.00 22.24 -19.89
CA LEU A 454 8.94 21.24 -19.75
C LEU A 454 7.69 21.71 -19.00
N ALA A 455 7.75 22.84 -18.30
CA ALA A 455 6.69 23.28 -17.41
C ALA A 455 5.33 23.47 -18.10
N GLU A 456 5.32 24.00 -19.33
CA GLU A 456 4.09 24.17 -20.10
C GLU A 456 3.52 22.84 -20.62
N LEU A 457 4.39 21.86 -20.90
CA LEU A 457 3.98 20.55 -21.40
C LEU A 457 3.39 19.66 -20.30
N ALA A 458 3.82 19.86 -19.06
CA ALA A 458 3.40 19.06 -17.91
C ALA A 458 3.27 19.91 -16.63
N PRO A 459 2.31 20.86 -16.58
CA PRO A 459 2.22 21.86 -15.50
C PRO A 459 1.96 21.26 -14.12
N ALA A 460 1.21 20.15 -14.05
CA ALA A 460 0.96 19.45 -12.79
C ALA A 460 2.26 18.88 -12.19
N ASP A 461 3.09 18.23 -13.01
CA ASP A 461 4.38 17.69 -12.59
C ASP A 461 5.37 18.82 -12.26
N ALA A 462 5.32 19.92 -13.03
CA ALA A 462 6.14 21.12 -12.80
C ALA A 462 5.88 21.73 -11.42
N LEU A 463 4.60 21.90 -11.04
CA LEU A 463 4.22 22.39 -9.69
C LEU A 463 4.68 21.44 -8.57
N LEU A 464 4.62 20.12 -8.79
CA LEU A 464 5.08 19.15 -7.80
C LEU A 464 6.60 19.28 -7.53
N CYS A 465 7.39 19.69 -8.53
CA CYS A 465 8.83 19.96 -8.36
C CYS A 465 9.10 21.17 -7.47
N LEU A 466 8.20 22.15 -7.41
CA LEU A 466 8.35 23.37 -6.61
C LEU A 466 8.06 23.16 -5.11
N THR A 467 7.96 21.92 -4.64
CA THR A 467 7.71 21.64 -3.22
C THR A 467 8.84 22.25 -2.37
N ALA A 468 8.50 23.16 -1.45
CA ALA A 468 9.45 23.84 -0.56
C ALA A 468 10.52 24.70 -1.25
N VAL A 469 10.22 25.23 -2.44
CA VAL A 469 11.08 26.19 -3.16
C VAL A 469 10.50 27.60 -3.00
N ASP A 470 11.23 28.52 -2.35
CA ASP A 470 10.74 29.88 -2.05
C ASP A 470 11.58 30.95 -2.77
N ASP A 471 11.48 30.97 -4.09
CA ASP A 471 12.10 32.00 -4.93
C ASP A 471 11.09 32.60 -5.92
N GLU A 472 11.45 33.71 -6.55
CA GLU A 472 10.57 34.44 -7.48
C GLU A 472 10.20 33.63 -8.74
N ARG A 473 11.05 32.68 -9.18
CA ARG A 473 10.72 31.84 -10.34
C ARG A 473 9.61 30.86 -9.98
N ALA A 474 9.72 30.22 -8.82
CA ALA A 474 8.70 29.34 -8.27
C ALA A 474 7.38 30.10 -8.02
N TRP A 475 7.45 31.33 -7.50
CA TRP A 475 6.26 32.16 -7.28
C TRP A 475 5.51 32.52 -8.57
N ARG A 476 6.23 33.00 -9.59
CA ARG A 476 5.63 33.29 -10.91
C ARG A 476 4.94 32.07 -11.49
N ALA A 477 5.56 30.89 -11.37
CA ALA A 477 4.97 29.64 -11.82
C ALA A 477 3.70 29.27 -11.04
N ARG A 478 3.73 29.37 -9.70
CA ARG A 478 2.57 29.07 -8.86
C ARG A 478 1.39 29.97 -9.19
N GLU A 479 1.60 31.28 -9.26
CA GLU A 479 0.54 32.26 -9.53
C GLU A 479 -0.05 32.06 -10.92
N ARG A 480 0.80 31.88 -11.93
CA ARG A 480 0.36 31.61 -13.30
C ARG A 480 -0.45 30.32 -13.41
N PHE A 481 0.00 29.22 -12.82
CA PHE A 481 -0.72 27.94 -12.89
C PHE A 481 -1.93 27.87 -11.95
N TYR A 482 -1.96 28.66 -10.87
CA TYR A 482 -3.12 28.76 -9.99
C TYR A 482 -4.36 29.21 -10.75
N GLU A 483 -4.22 30.22 -11.62
CA GLU A 483 -5.33 30.76 -12.41
C GLU A 483 -5.75 29.83 -13.57
N ALA A 484 -4.92 28.84 -13.94
CA ALA A 484 -5.14 28.04 -15.14
C ALA A 484 -6.25 26.98 -14.97
N SER A 485 -6.37 26.36 -13.79
CA SER A 485 -7.47 25.42 -13.48
C SER A 485 -7.55 25.10 -11.98
N PRO A 486 -8.73 24.67 -11.47
CA PRO A 486 -8.87 24.27 -10.07
C PRO A 486 -7.88 23.18 -9.61
N ALA A 487 -7.61 22.19 -10.46
CA ALA A 487 -6.65 21.12 -10.14
C ALA A 487 -5.21 21.64 -10.02
N LEU A 488 -4.82 22.61 -10.85
CA LEU A 488 -3.51 23.25 -10.77
C LEU A 488 -3.42 24.21 -9.58
N ALA A 489 -4.50 24.91 -9.22
CA ALA A 489 -4.58 25.72 -7.99
C ALA A 489 -4.32 24.86 -6.74
N GLU A 490 -4.95 23.69 -6.64
CA GLU A 490 -4.73 22.74 -5.55
C GLU A 490 -3.27 22.26 -5.49
N LEU A 491 -2.64 22.01 -6.65
CA LEU A 491 -1.21 21.63 -6.72
C LEU A 491 -0.27 22.79 -6.38
N ALA A 492 -0.59 24.02 -6.79
CA ALA A 492 0.17 25.21 -6.45
C ALA A 492 0.18 25.42 -4.93
N ILE A 493 -0.99 25.31 -4.28
CA ILE A 493 -1.09 25.34 -2.81
C ILE A 493 -0.32 24.19 -2.17
N ALA A 494 -0.46 22.97 -2.67
CA ALA A 494 0.22 21.78 -2.15
C ALA A 494 1.76 21.84 -2.26
N SER A 495 2.31 22.76 -3.07
CA SER A 495 3.75 23.01 -3.22
C SER A 495 4.34 23.93 -2.15
N LEU A 496 3.51 24.68 -1.40
CA LEU A 496 3.94 25.67 -0.38
C LEU A 496 4.46 25.07 0.94
N VAL A 497 4.89 23.80 0.93
CA VAL A 497 5.44 23.09 2.09
C VAL A 497 6.58 23.90 2.71
N GLY A 498 6.52 24.16 4.02
CA GLY A 498 7.55 24.92 4.75
C GLY A 498 7.58 26.44 4.50
N ILE A 499 6.74 26.98 3.60
CA ILE A 499 6.77 28.40 3.23
C ILE A 499 5.77 29.19 4.09
N GLY A 500 6.26 29.89 5.11
CA GLY A 500 5.46 30.66 6.08
C GLY A 500 5.23 32.14 5.74
N SER A 501 5.61 32.61 4.55
CA SER A 501 5.51 34.03 4.19
C SER A 501 4.06 34.52 4.08
N ALA A 502 3.83 35.83 4.27
CA ALA A 502 2.50 36.44 4.13
C ALA A 502 1.88 36.18 2.74
N ARG A 503 2.69 36.15 1.68
CA ARG A 503 2.26 35.80 0.31
C ARG A 503 1.70 34.37 0.24
N ALA A 504 2.33 33.41 0.93
CA ALA A 504 1.83 32.03 1.02
C ALA A 504 0.56 31.92 1.84
N GLU A 505 0.44 32.64 2.96
CA GLU A 505 -0.79 32.69 3.73
C GLU A 505 -1.96 33.28 2.94
N GLN A 506 -1.73 34.36 2.18
CA GLN A 506 -2.74 34.95 1.31
C GLN A 506 -3.23 33.95 0.26
N LEU A 507 -2.32 33.24 -0.42
CA LEU A 507 -2.70 32.26 -1.43
C LEU A 507 -3.49 31.07 -0.81
N ARG A 508 -3.08 30.59 0.37
CA ARG A 508 -3.83 29.56 1.13
C ARG A 508 -5.23 30.04 1.51
N SER A 509 -5.34 31.27 2.01
CA SER A 509 -6.61 31.88 2.43
C SER A 509 -7.55 32.08 1.24
N ARG A 510 -7.01 32.50 0.09
CA ARG A 510 -7.76 32.59 -1.16
C ARG A 510 -8.38 31.24 -1.55
N LEU A 511 -7.59 30.16 -1.61
CA LEU A 511 -8.15 28.83 -1.91
C LEU A 511 -9.19 28.40 -0.85
N PHE A 512 -8.89 28.67 0.42
CA PHE A 512 -9.78 28.36 1.53
C PHE A 512 -11.12 29.09 1.44
N GLU A 513 -11.15 30.35 1.01
CA GLU A 513 -12.36 31.14 0.83
C GLU A 513 -13.13 30.70 -0.44
N GLU A 514 -12.43 30.55 -1.56
CA GLU A 514 -12.99 30.10 -2.84
C GLU A 514 -13.64 28.71 -2.74
N ARG A 515 -13.05 27.81 -1.95
CA ARG A 515 -13.46 26.40 -1.83
C ARG A 515 -13.94 26.02 -0.43
N GLY A 516 -14.22 27.00 0.44
CA GLY A 516 -14.48 26.78 1.86
C GLY A 516 -15.67 25.87 2.16
N ARG A 517 -16.70 25.92 1.32
CA ARG A 517 -17.88 25.05 1.42
C ARG A 517 -17.57 23.57 1.13
N GLU A 518 -16.47 23.29 0.45
CA GLU A 518 -16.05 21.93 0.09
C GLU A 518 -15.10 21.31 1.12
N LEU A 519 -14.58 22.07 2.10
CA LEU A 519 -13.51 21.57 2.98
C LEU A 519 -13.92 20.42 3.91
N SER A 520 -15.17 20.39 4.35
CA SER A 520 -15.67 19.29 5.18
C SER A 520 -15.96 18.02 4.38
N LEU A 521 -16.04 18.10 3.04
CA LEU A 521 -16.52 17.03 2.16
C LEU A 521 -15.51 16.61 1.08
N GLY A 522 -14.59 17.50 0.70
CA GLY A 522 -13.67 17.38 -0.42
C GLY A 522 -12.27 16.95 0.04
N TYR A 523 -11.88 15.74 -0.36
CA TYR A 523 -10.58 15.17 -0.01
C TYR A 523 -9.40 15.93 -0.62
N ASP A 524 -9.47 16.29 -1.90
CA ASP A 524 -8.31 16.84 -2.63
C ASP A 524 -7.93 18.25 -2.16
N VAL A 525 -8.93 19.14 -2.02
CA VAL A 525 -8.73 20.49 -1.45
C VAL A 525 -8.20 20.41 -0.02
N SER A 526 -8.80 19.57 0.82
CA SER A 526 -8.36 19.38 2.22
C SER A 526 -6.94 18.83 2.30
N ARG A 527 -6.60 17.87 1.43
CA ARG A 527 -5.25 17.32 1.32
C ARG A 527 -4.25 18.38 0.87
N ALA A 528 -4.58 19.20 -0.11
CA ALA A 528 -3.72 20.26 -0.62
C ALA A 528 -3.41 21.29 0.48
N LEU A 529 -4.45 21.77 1.19
CA LEU A 529 -4.30 22.71 2.29
C LEU A 529 -3.50 22.12 3.45
N ALA A 530 -3.84 20.92 3.92
CA ALA A 530 -3.09 20.24 4.98
C ALA A 530 -1.60 20.10 4.60
N ARG A 531 -1.31 19.68 3.37
CA ARG A 531 0.06 19.56 2.88
C ARG A 531 0.77 20.91 2.84
N SER A 532 0.10 21.98 2.40
CA SER A 532 0.68 23.32 2.27
C SER A 532 1.22 23.89 3.58
N VAL A 533 0.70 23.46 4.73
CA VAL A 533 1.10 23.93 6.08
C VAL A 533 2.06 22.97 6.77
N THR A 534 2.68 22.05 6.03
CA THR A 534 3.68 21.13 6.58
C THR A 534 4.87 21.94 7.10
N GLY A 535 5.32 21.68 8.32
CA GLY A 535 6.41 22.43 8.96
C GLY A 535 5.96 23.64 9.79
N LEU A 536 4.74 24.15 9.58
CA LEU A 536 4.27 25.40 10.18
C LEU A 536 3.47 25.15 11.46
N GLY A 537 3.88 25.80 12.55
CA GLY A 537 3.31 25.65 13.89
C GLY A 537 2.47 26.83 14.39
N ASP A 538 2.32 27.89 13.61
CA ASP A 538 1.52 29.06 13.97
C ASP A 538 0.00 28.77 13.94
N GLU A 539 -0.78 29.69 14.51
CA GLU A 539 -2.23 29.54 14.64
C GLU A 539 -2.95 29.55 13.27
N ALA A 540 -2.42 30.26 12.27
CA ALA A 540 -2.98 30.26 10.92
C ALA A 540 -2.83 28.88 10.27
N ALA A 541 -1.65 28.25 10.40
CA ALA A 541 -1.39 26.89 9.97
C ALA A 541 -2.30 25.87 10.67
N TRP A 542 -2.50 26.03 11.99
CA TRP A 542 -3.41 25.21 12.77
C TRP A 542 -4.88 25.35 12.34
N ARG A 543 -5.33 26.55 11.99
CA ARG A 543 -6.66 26.78 11.41
C ARG A 543 -6.89 25.92 10.16
N PHE A 544 -5.94 25.93 9.21
CA PHE A 544 -6.04 25.11 8.00
C PHE A 544 -5.96 23.60 8.31
N ARG A 545 -5.08 23.21 9.23
CA ARG A 545 -4.90 21.80 9.62
C ARG A 545 -6.17 21.22 10.27
N ARG A 546 -6.81 21.95 11.19
CA ARG A 546 -8.06 21.55 11.84
C ARG A 546 -9.21 21.47 10.84
N ALA A 547 -9.32 22.44 9.93
CA ALA A 547 -10.36 22.44 8.90
C ALA A 547 -10.22 21.27 7.92
N ALA A 548 -8.99 20.88 7.55
CA ALA A 548 -8.74 19.78 6.62
C ALA A 548 -8.87 18.37 7.24
N ARG A 549 -8.71 18.23 8.56
CA ARG A 549 -8.64 16.92 9.24
C ARG A 549 -9.87 16.03 9.02
N PRO A 550 -11.14 16.50 9.02
CA PRO A 550 -12.29 15.63 8.83
C PRO A 550 -12.30 14.90 7.47
N ALA A 551 -11.93 15.59 6.39
CA ALA A 551 -11.92 15.01 5.04
C ALA A 551 -10.57 14.37 4.67
N ALA A 552 -9.45 14.92 5.16
CA ALA A 552 -8.09 14.45 4.84
C ALA A 552 -7.23 14.21 6.10
N PRO A 553 -7.64 13.32 7.01
CA PRO A 553 -6.98 13.15 8.32
C PRO A 553 -5.52 12.73 8.20
N VAL A 554 -5.21 11.86 7.23
CA VAL A 554 -3.84 11.39 6.98
C VAL A 554 -2.93 12.52 6.52
N ALA A 555 -3.44 13.45 5.70
CA ALA A 555 -2.67 14.59 5.23
C ALA A 555 -2.45 15.62 6.36
N ALA A 556 -3.48 15.87 7.17
CA ALA A 556 -3.41 16.76 8.32
C ALA A 556 -2.43 16.25 9.38
N LEU A 557 -2.40 14.93 9.63
CA LEU A 557 -1.40 14.31 10.50
C LEU A 557 0.01 14.39 9.90
N ALA A 558 0.16 14.10 8.60
CA ALA A 558 1.45 14.13 7.93
C ALA A 558 2.09 15.53 7.88
N SER A 559 1.30 16.60 8.00
CA SER A 559 1.80 17.97 8.00
C SER A 559 2.44 18.40 9.33
N LEU A 560 2.38 17.56 10.37
CA LEU A 560 3.01 17.82 11.67
C LEU A 560 4.54 17.65 11.65
N VAL A 561 5.17 17.32 10.52
CA VAL A 561 6.65 17.37 10.42
C VAL A 561 7.12 18.75 10.89
N GLY A 562 8.15 18.80 11.75
CA GLY A 562 8.67 20.05 12.31
C GLY A 562 7.87 20.66 13.48
N VAL A 563 6.58 20.35 13.65
CA VAL A 563 5.70 20.94 14.69
C VAL A 563 5.83 20.20 16.03
N SER A 564 5.89 20.92 17.16
CA SER A 564 6.17 20.31 18.48
C SER A 564 5.34 20.81 19.66
N ASP A 565 4.27 21.55 19.41
CA ASP A 565 3.33 21.97 20.44
C ASP A 565 2.49 20.80 21.02
N THR A 566 1.77 21.09 22.10
CA THR A 566 0.91 20.13 22.81
C THR A 566 -0.13 19.47 21.92
N GLU A 567 -0.77 20.23 21.01
CA GLU A 567 -1.80 19.71 20.11
C GLU A 567 -1.20 18.68 19.13
N SER A 568 0.00 18.97 18.60
CA SER A 568 0.72 18.08 17.68
C SER A 568 1.07 16.73 18.34
N TRP A 569 1.52 16.73 19.60
CA TRP A 569 1.82 15.49 20.33
C TRP A 569 0.57 14.68 20.65
N SER A 570 -0.53 15.35 20.97
CA SER A 570 -1.83 14.71 21.17
C SER A 570 -2.29 13.98 19.91
N TRP A 571 -2.24 14.64 18.75
CA TRP A 571 -2.63 14.04 17.47
C TRP A 571 -1.78 12.83 17.09
N ARG A 572 -0.45 12.90 17.31
CA ARG A 572 0.45 11.77 17.07
C ARG A 572 0.11 10.57 17.94
N THR A 573 -0.12 10.81 19.23
CA THR A 573 -0.42 9.76 20.21
C THR A 573 -1.75 9.07 19.87
N GLU A 574 -2.79 9.86 19.59
CA GLU A 574 -4.12 9.35 19.20
C GLU A 574 -4.07 8.51 17.91
N ALA A 575 -3.28 8.96 16.93
CA ALA A 575 -3.21 8.32 15.62
C ALA A 575 -2.25 7.12 15.57
N LEU A 576 -1.33 6.96 16.53
CA LEU A 576 -0.24 5.98 16.49
C LEU A 576 -0.72 4.56 16.19
N ARG A 577 -1.79 4.14 16.85
CA ARG A 577 -2.37 2.80 16.69
C ARG A 577 -2.92 2.56 15.28
N ARG A 578 -3.47 3.59 14.65
CA ARG A 578 -4.19 3.50 13.36
C ARG A 578 -3.27 3.75 12.17
N ALA A 579 -2.35 4.71 12.31
CA ALA A 579 -1.46 5.17 11.25
C ALA A 579 0.00 5.29 11.73
N PRO A 580 0.61 4.22 12.28
CA PRO A 580 1.94 4.29 12.88
C PRO A 580 2.99 4.79 11.87
N LYS A 581 2.89 4.37 10.61
CA LYS A 581 3.78 4.85 9.55
C LYS A 581 3.74 6.36 9.39
N VAL A 582 2.53 6.93 9.40
CA VAL A 582 2.33 8.36 9.17
C VAL A 582 2.87 9.12 10.37
N VAL A 583 2.57 8.67 11.59
CA VAL A 583 3.11 9.26 12.83
C VAL A 583 4.64 9.22 12.83
N MET A 584 5.25 8.05 12.56
CA MET A 584 6.71 7.92 12.56
C MET A 584 7.37 8.83 11.52
N ALA A 585 6.75 9.03 10.36
CA ALA A 585 7.24 9.96 9.35
C ALA A 585 7.26 11.43 9.82
N THR A 586 6.41 11.82 10.79
CA THR A 586 6.42 13.17 11.39
C THR A 586 7.53 13.39 12.41
N LEU A 587 8.18 12.32 12.87
CA LEU A 587 9.21 12.36 13.90
C LEU A 587 10.63 12.39 13.30
N ARG A 588 10.81 12.54 11.99
CA ARG A 588 12.15 12.59 11.37
C ARG A 588 13.03 13.62 12.09
N GLU A 589 14.27 13.22 12.41
CA GLU A 589 15.27 14.04 13.11
C GLU A 589 14.91 14.46 14.55
N ARG A 590 13.72 14.11 15.05
CA ARG A 590 13.27 14.43 16.40
C ARG A 590 13.88 13.51 17.46
N THR A 591 14.55 14.08 18.45
CA THR A 591 15.27 13.37 19.51
C THR A 591 14.75 13.64 20.92
N GLU A 592 13.58 14.29 21.06
CA GLU A 592 12.98 14.53 22.37
C GLU A 592 12.43 13.23 23.01
N GLU A 593 12.35 13.20 24.33
CA GLU A 593 11.87 12.05 25.13
C GLU A 593 10.52 11.48 24.63
N ALA A 594 9.58 12.37 24.27
CA ALA A 594 8.28 11.96 23.73
C ALA A 594 8.41 11.24 22.37
N ALA A 595 9.36 11.66 21.53
CA ALA A 595 9.63 11.04 20.25
C ALA A 595 10.23 9.63 20.44
N TRP A 596 11.12 9.44 21.40
CA TRP A 596 11.68 8.13 21.74
C TRP A 596 10.63 7.16 22.25
N ARG A 597 9.75 7.61 23.16
CA ARG A 597 8.63 6.80 23.66
C ARG A 597 7.73 6.29 22.53
N LEU A 598 7.36 7.17 21.59
CA LEU A 598 6.56 6.75 20.45
C LEU A 598 7.29 5.73 19.57
N ARG A 599 8.57 5.93 19.26
CA ARG A 599 9.37 4.98 18.46
C ARG A 599 9.45 3.61 19.12
N GLN A 600 9.85 3.56 20.39
CA GLN A 600 10.00 2.32 21.16
C GLN A 600 8.70 1.50 21.17
N SER A 601 7.56 2.18 21.31
CA SER A 601 6.26 1.50 21.37
C SER A 601 5.83 0.77 20.10
N VAL A 602 6.39 1.11 18.92
CA VAL A 602 5.98 0.54 17.63
C VAL A 602 7.11 -0.07 16.81
N VAL A 603 8.38 0.07 17.24
CA VAL A 603 9.54 -0.33 16.42
C VAL A 603 9.49 -1.79 16.00
N ALA A 604 9.01 -2.70 16.86
CA ALA A 604 8.87 -4.13 16.54
C ALA A 604 7.91 -4.41 15.36
N ASP A 605 6.97 -3.51 15.07
CA ASP A 605 5.92 -3.69 14.07
C ASP A 605 5.98 -2.67 12.92
N CYS A 606 6.74 -1.59 13.08
CA CYS A 606 6.81 -0.46 12.17
C CYS A 606 8.27 0.02 12.04
N LYS A 607 8.97 -0.50 11.02
CA LYS A 607 10.34 -0.09 10.69
C LYS A 607 10.52 1.42 10.53
N GLU A 608 9.46 2.14 10.18
CA GLU A 608 9.50 3.59 10.01
C GLU A 608 9.89 4.32 11.32
N ALA A 609 9.78 3.68 12.48
CA ALA A 609 10.34 4.18 13.74
C ALA A 609 11.87 4.40 13.68
N LEU A 610 12.56 3.65 12.82
CA LEU A 610 13.99 3.78 12.58
C LEU A 610 14.31 4.76 11.44
N ASP A 611 13.42 4.93 10.45
CA ASP A 611 13.71 5.69 9.22
C ASP A 611 14.10 7.17 9.49
N GLY A 612 13.73 7.73 10.66
CA GLY A 612 14.11 9.07 11.09
C GLY A 612 15.42 9.18 11.89
N LEU A 613 16.17 8.08 12.03
CA LEU A 613 17.41 7.98 12.81
C LEU A 613 18.67 7.93 11.94
N GLN A 614 18.58 8.29 10.66
CA GLN A 614 19.72 8.23 9.76
C GLN A 614 20.86 9.12 10.27
N GLY A 615 22.04 8.54 10.55
CA GLY A 615 23.21 9.28 11.04
C GLY A 615 23.15 9.74 12.50
N VAL A 616 22.06 9.49 13.23
CA VAL A 616 21.91 9.95 14.63
C VAL A 616 22.80 9.11 15.55
N ASP A 617 23.83 9.74 16.13
CA ASP A 617 24.77 9.12 17.07
C ASP A 617 24.40 9.43 18.52
N SER A 618 23.57 8.56 19.11
CA SER A 618 23.20 8.65 20.52
C SER A 618 22.88 7.26 21.05
N GLU A 619 23.06 7.05 22.35
CA GLU A 619 22.75 5.76 22.98
C GLU A 619 21.29 5.30 22.77
N PRO A 620 20.26 6.15 22.88
CA PRO A 620 18.89 5.75 22.55
C PRO A 620 18.71 5.29 21.09
N ALA A 621 19.42 5.94 20.15
CA ALA A 621 19.36 5.56 18.74
C ALA A 621 20.05 4.20 18.51
N TRP A 622 21.21 3.99 19.10
CA TRP A 622 21.94 2.71 19.02
C TRP A 622 21.17 1.57 19.67
N ALA A 623 20.60 1.78 20.86
CA ALA A 623 19.76 0.79 21.53
C ALA A 623 18.59 0.34 20.64
N LEU A 624 17.94 1.28 19.94
CA LEU A 624 16.87 0.96 18.99
C LEU A 624 17.38 0.18 17.77
N ARG A 625 18.56 0.52 17.23
CA ARG A 625 19.17 -0.23 16.11
C ARG A 625 19.49 -1.67 16.51
N GLU A 626 20.15 -1.85 17.65
CA GLU A 626 20.57 -3.15 18.17
C GLU A 626 19.38 -4.06 18.51
N ALA A 627 18.35 -3.51 19.18
CA ALA A 627 17.13 -4.24 19.48
C ALA A 627 16.32 -4.64 18.23
N SER A 628 16.55 -3.92 17.12
CA SER A 628 15.79 -4.09 15.87
C SER A 628 16.52 -4.87 14.80
N GLN A 629 17.80 -5.21 15.00
CA GLN A 629 18.69 -5.68 13.92
C GLN A 629 18.20 -6.99 13.26
N ASP A 630 17.50 -7.84 14.00
CA ASP A 630 16.96 -9.09 13.46
C ASP A 630 15.57 -8.95 12.84
N VAL A 631 14.81 -7.95 13.30
CA VAL A 631 13.47 -7.67 12.75
C VAL A 631 13.59 -6.84 11.47
N TRP A 632 14.55 -5.90 11.44
CA TRP A 632 14.71 -4.90 10.38
C TRP A 632 16.16 -4.77 9.89
N PRO A 633 16.84 -5.86 9.50
CA PRO A 633 18.27 -5.86 9.19
C PRO A 633 18.66 -4.78 8.18
N SER A 634 17.92 -4.70 7.07
CA SER A 634 18.16 -3.71 6.02
C SER A 634 17.87 -2.27 6.44
N THR A 635 16.87 -2.05 7.29
CA THR A 635 16.53 -0.68 7.75
C THR A 635 17.53 -0.20 8.77
N VAL A 636 17.98 -1.05 9.68
CA VAL A 636 19.03 -0.72 10.64
C VAL A 636 20.30 -0.25 9.92
N VAL A 637 20.77 -1.01 8.93
CA VAL A 637 21.93 -0.61 8.10
C VAL A 637 21.69 0.71 7.37
N LYS A 638 20.51 0.89 6.77
CA LYS A 638 20.14 2.16 6.12
C LYS A 638 20.26 3.36 7.07
N THR A 639 19.96 3.20 8.36
CA THR A 639 20.04 4.30 9.33
C THR A 639 21.45 4.68 9.77
N LEU A 640 22.48 3.93 9.39
CA LEU A 640 23.85 4.27 9.81
C LEU A 640 24.29 5.62 9.23
N GLY A 641 23.99 5.90 7.95
CA GLY A 641 24.52 7.10 7.30
C GLY A 641 26.06 7.15 7.44
N ARG A 642 26.60 8.28 7.89
CA ARG A 642 28.04 8.44 8.16
C ARG A 642 28.59 7.54 9.28
N LEU A 643 27.73 7.03 10.18
CA LEU A 643 28.15 6.11 11.25
C LEU A 643 28.66 4.77 10.73
N ALA A 644 28.38 4.45 9.46
CA ALA A 644 28.92 3.27 8.79
C ALA A 644 30.46 3.26 8.72
N ASP A 645 31.10 4.44 8.75
CA ASP A 645 32.57 4.55 8.69
C ASP A 645 33.24 4.32 10.07
N GLY A 646 32.45 4.25 11.16
CA GLY A 646 32.96 4.06 12.52
C GLY A 646 33.00 2.58 12.96
N PRO A 647 33.81 2.21 13.97
CA PRO A 647 33.98 0.81 14.40
C PRO A 647 32.67 0.10 14.77
N ARG A 648 31.74 0.80 15.44
CA ARG A 648 30.43 0.24 15.83
C ARG A 648 29.53 0.01 14.61
N GLY A 649 29.61 0.88 13.60
CA GLY A 649 28.87 0.74 12.35
C GLY A 649 29.40 -0.42 11.50
N ASP A 650 30.73 -0.51 11.38
CA ASP A 650 31.41 -1.58 10.64
C ASP A 650 31.10 -2.97 11.24
N ALA A 651 31.24 -3.11 12.57
CA ALA A 651 30.90 -4.36 13.27
C ALA A 651 29.40 -4.72 13.19
N LEU A 652 28.51 -3.75 12.97
CA LEU A 652 27.10 -4.02 12.71
C LEU A 652 26.91 -4.51 11.27
N LEU A 653 27.55 -3.87 10.29
CA LEU A 653 27.48 -4.25 8.88
C LEU A 653 27.96 -5.69 8.65
N GLU A 654 29.14 -6.03 9.16
CA GLU A 654 29.72 -7.37 9.02
C GLU A 654 28.77 -8.44 9.57
N ARG A 655 28.29 -8.24 10.80
CA ARG A 655 27.33 -9.15 11.45
C ARG A 655 26.05 -9.34 10.65
N GLN A 656 25.51 -8.25 10.08
CA GLN A 656 24.28 -8.30 9.29
C GLN A 656 24.48 -9.00 7.94
N LEU A 657 25.63 -8.79 7.28
CA LEU A 657 25.98 -9.48 6.03
C LEU A 657 26.17 -10.98 6.26
N GLN A 658 26.86 -11.37 7.33
CA GLN A 658 27.05 -12.78 7.69
C GLN A 658 25.72 -13.47 7.99
N LYS A 659 24.79 -12.78 8.67
CA LYS A 659 23.50 -13.36 9.07
C LYS A 659 22.47 -13.38 7.95
N TYR A 660 22.49 -12.40 7.05
CA TYR A 660 21.47 -12.23 6.00
C TYR A 660 22.09 -11.99 4.60
N PRO A 661 22.97 -12.88 4.11
CA PRO A 661 23.74 -12.66 2.87
C PRO A 661 22.86 -12.49 1.63
N ASP A 662 21.70 -13.14 1.57
CA ASP A 662 20.79 -13.09 0.41
C ASP A 662 19.72 -11.99 0.50
N ASN A 663 19.73 -11.17 1.56
CA ASN A 663 18.72 -10.14 1.73
C ASN A 663 18.97 -8.98 0.76
N VAL A 664 18.26 -8.98 -0.36
CA VAL A 664 18.39 -7.97 -1.45
C VAL A 664 18.26 -6.54 -0.94
N SER A 665 17.39 -6.28 0.05
CA SER A 665 17.24 -4.93 0.61
C SER A 665 18.43 -4.53 1.48
N LEU A 666 19.03 -5.48 2.22
CA LEU A 666 20.25 -5.25 2.98
C LEU A 666 21.42 -5.01 2.02
N LEU A 667 21.62 -5.92 1.06
CA LEU A 667 22.63 -5.80 0.01
C LEU A 667 22.55 -4.44 -0.68
N LYS A 668 21.36 -3.98 -1.10
CA LYS A 668 21.16 -2.64 -1.66
C LYS A 668 21.73 -1.52 -0.78
N HIS A 669 21.42 -1.54 0.51
CA HIS A 669 21.85 -0.47 1.42
C HIS A 669 23.35 -0.53 1.70
N VAL A 670 23.92 -1.72 1.83
CA VAL A 670 25.37 -1.92 1.94
C VAL A 670 26.08 -1.48 0.66
N SER A 671 25.53 -1.79 -0.51
CA SER A 671 26.04 -1.32 -1.81
C SER A 671 26.09 0.20 -1.90
N SER A 672 25.10 0.90 -1.35
CA SER A 672 25.10 2.36 -1.29
C SER A 672 26.28 2.89 -0.45
N ILE A 673 26.63 2.19 0.64
CA ILE A 673 27.79 2.50 1.49
C ILE A 673 29.10 2.19 0.74
N ALA A 674 29.17 1.05 0.05
CA ALA A 674 30.33 0.65 -0.76
C ALA A 674 30.65 1.65 -1.89
N LEU A 675 29.61 2.28 -2.45
CA LEU A 675 29.71 3.35 -3.45
C LEU A 675 30.03 4.73 -2.84
N GLY A 676 30.15 4.83 -1.51
CA GLY A 676 30.44 6.09 -0.81
C GLY A 676 29.27 7.07 -0.75
N LEU A 677 28.05 6.64 -1.11
CA LEU A 677 26.89 7.54 -1.24
C LEU A 677 26.37 8.04 0.11
N HIS A 678 26.71 7.36 1.21
CA HIS A 678 26.37 7.79 2.57
C HIS A 678 27.13 9.04 3.02
N ARG A 679 28.20 9.42 2.32
CA ARG A 679 29.02 10.61 2.60
C ARG A 679 28.55 11.86 1.86
N LEU A 680 27.65 11.70 0.89
CA LEU A 680 27.18 12.81 0.08
C LEU A 680 26.08 13.58 0.82
N ASP A 681 26.31 14.87 1.02
CA ASP A 681 25.25 15.80 1.44
C ASP A 681 24.45 16.18 0.19
N LEU A 682 23.32 15.51 -0.01
CA LEU A 682 22.38 15.83 -1.09
C LEU A 682 21.53 17.08 -0.81
N ASN A 683 21.75 17.73 0.34
CA ASN A 683 21.18 19.03 0.71
C ASN A 683 22.31 20.09 0.71
N PRO A 684 22.51 20.83 -0.39
CA PRO A 684 23.55 21.85 -0.48
C PRO A 684 23.24 23.13 0.33
N ASP A 685 22.03 23.28 0.87
CA ASP A 685 21.58 24.51 1.54
C ASP A 685 22.12 24.69 2.98
N GLU A 686 23.02 23.82 3.46
CA GLU A 686 23.71 23.99 4.76
C GLU A 686 25.18 24.42 4.63
N SER A 687 25.69 24.61 3.40
CA SER A 687 27.06 25.09 3.14
C SER A 687 27.05 26.42 2.38
N SER A 688 26.46 27.45 2.97
CA SER A 688 26.69 28.86 2.60
C SER A 688 26.34 29.80 3.75
#